data_AF-A0A854NL26-F1
#
_entry.id   AF-A0A854NL26-F1
#
_cell.length_a   1.000
_cell.length_b   1.000
_cell.length_c   1.000
_cell.angle_alpha   90.00
_cell.angle_beta   90.00
_cell.angle_gamma   90.00
#
_symmetry.space_group_name_H-M   'P 1'
#
loop_
_entity.id
_entity.type
_entity.pdbx_description
1 polymer ?
#
loop_
_entity_poly.entity_id
_entity_poly.type
_entity_poly.pdbx_seq_one_letter_code
_entity_poly.pdbx_strand_id
1 'polypeptide(L)'
;MSRNLRLATSTVSVAAASVVALAAPVVVPVVSAPQARADALPASPSDDTWRDQWVNPELRTVDSNAAVTFEVTHVDSQVALGAAIELSLTVTNNSADMLSAGSVSIAARNAAAVADVASARTVLAGDSGAFGSSALVGRIDSSLAPGESTQVKVQVPVSSTTADGLRISQPGSYPVWVGLTTASGEQLSSQRFLLNVKDPHAEAVPRSASPLSIVAPVTADVDIVGGETGEAPERAPLILRSEQLAESMRAGGKLAELVDALSVATNNEAMRRATCVALDPQLIDVASRMSNGYSVGDSRPSSVSDKKRLRDSWSQDDTKASLTPGQGVQDAAQWLDKVRALARDTCIVAMPWANADLDAVAKTNNPWLMREAVQRGSAVLEDVVGVQPEPNIVIPGSGYVSPDAAKSLGWADQSQGTGGDINAAWEASTQGPSPVDASPNTPDSQASLDSVNSSAPTATAPTPSVPVSVLVADNTVWQVPQSGRFGMLAPGIRSVTYQGSLAATLAQAATYPITVGYGNEAARFDYSLDSAATRSATAASAVTLAVAANRQELPSPAAEAVDTGDDTLEQSHEVSADPLLMMLPAGQSQPRAWLESAAAALDSHAAVPMTLKDYVSTSAQQEEELGARARDFSNGQAAGFGAPYSDPTVVSDTEILRVRQQSDYTNDLTRLMVSDPAIAVTPYNFTAPLRQDLLRAIGMTTRSSMATFDKSVTDSHTIANENRDTLTELRSSVTLLPPGNVYTRFSDSSPLLIAAKNGLPLPVDARIRFTGPQGASLKLDDHVVIPAKGSITLQMTANLPSDDSRTDLKLWLATPSGAAISNPVDISVQTRRGLLSTGGAVSAAILVLFAFLFLRFFKKKRREAQELAQVEPEEAEVTGSSSAHVPQPSRHRQQHRLSDDSP
;
A
#
# COMPACT_ATOMS: atom_id res chain seq x y z
N MET A 1 -33.38 1.91 48.30
CA MET A 1 -33.33 2.30 49.73
C MET A 1 -32.78 3.72 49.82
N SER A 2 -33.56 4.62 50.43
CA SER A 2 -33.25 5.95 51.02
C SER A 2 -32.36 6.95 50.24
N ARG A 3 -32.91 7.98 49.55
CA ARG A 3 -33.41 9.30 50.06
C ARG A 3 -32.29 10.19 50.66
N ASN A 4 -31.95 11.33 50.04
CA ASN A 4 -32.43 12.72 50.36
C ASN A 4 -31.15 13.60 50.59
N LEU A 5 -31.03 14.93 50.42
CA LEU A 5 -31.97 16.05 50.53
C LEU A 5 -31.27 17.36 50.02
N ARG A 6 -32.05 18.21 49.30
CA ARG A 6 -32.20 19.69 49.40
C ARG A 6 -31.05 20.70 49.20
N LEU A 7 -31.31 21.51 48.16
CA LEU A 7 -31.27 22.99 48.06
C LEU A 7 -31.21 23.81 49.37
N ALA A 8 -30.42 24.89 49.31
CA ALA A 8 -30.68 26.15 50.00
C ALA A 8 -30.31 27.35 49.11
N THR A 9 -31.32 28.14 48.78
CA THR A 9 -31.28 29.50 48.21
C THR A 9 -30.94 30.52 49.30
N SER A 10 -30.18 31.59 48.97
CA SER A 10 -30.38 32.92 49.56
C SER A 10 -29.78 34.01 48.67
N THR A 11 -30.47 35.15 48.69
CA THR A 11 -30.50 36.23 47.71
C THR A 11 -29.90 37.55 48.24
N VAL A 12 -29.52 38.42 47.29
CA VAL A 12 -29.45 39.90 47.34
C VAL A 12 -28.23 40.55 48.01
N SER A 13 -27.43 41.28 47.23
CA SER A 13 -27.34 42.76 47.27
C SER A 13 -26.25 43.30 46.34
N VAL A 14 -26.62 44.27 45.50
CA VAL A 14 -25.73 45.12 44.69
C VAL A 14 -25.11 46.19 45.59
N ALA A 15 -23.78 46.30 45.61
CA ALA A 15 -23.07 47.51 46.04
C ALA A 15 -21.67 47.57 45.39
N ALA A 16 -21.29 48.77 45.01
CA ALA A 16 -20.26 49.11 44.03
C ALA A 16 -18.81 49.09 44.55
N ALA A 17 -17.91 48.97 43.57
CA ALA A 17 -16.55 49.53 43.49
C ALA A 17 -15.46 49.03 44.45
N SER A 18 -14.48 48.32 43.89
CA SER A 18 -13.05 48.72 43.86
C SER A 18 -12.24 47.71 43.05
N VAL A 19 -11.67 48.16 41.94
CA VAL A 19 -10.78 47.37 41.07
C VAL A 19 -9.42 47.23 41.76
N VAL A 20 -9.07 46.01 42.19
CA VAL A 20 -7.70 45.60 42.48
C VAL A 20 -7.39 44.42 41.57
N ALA A 21 -6.51 44.65 40.61
CA ALA A 21 -6.05 43.63 39.67
C ALA A 21 -5.20 42.58 40.41
N LEU A 22 -5.79 41.41 40.64
CA LEU A 22 -5.07 40.19 41.02
C LEU A 22 -4.97 39.31 39.79
N ALA A 23 -3.75 39.18 39.26
CA ALA A 23 -3.40 38.27 38.19
C ALA A 23 -3.66 36.82 38.64
N ALA A 24 -4.74 36.22 38.15
CA ALA A 24 -4.94 34.78 38.17
C ALA A 24 -4.21 34.17 36.96
N PRO A 25 -3.42 33.09 37.12
CA PRO A 25 -2.79 32.44 35.98
C PRO A 25 -3.90 31.81 35.13
N VAL A 26 -4.02 32.29 33.89
CA VAL A 26 -4.79 31.61 32.85
C VAL A 26 -4.08 30.28 32.61
N VAL A 27 -4.64 29.20 33.14
CA VAL A 27 -4.29 27.85 32.71
C VAL A 27 -4.88 27.70 31.31
N VAL A 28 -4.07 28.03 30.30
CA VAL A 28 -4.35 27.65 28.92
C VAL A 28 -4.29 26.13 28.89
N PRO A 29 -5.37 25.40 28.58
CA PRO A 29 -5.25 23.98 28.32
C PRO A 29 -4.37 23.84 27.09
N VAL A 30 -3.18 23.28 27.26
CA VAL A 30 -2.40 22.75 26.16
C VAL A 30 -3.26 21.63 25.59
N VAL A 31 -4.01 21.93 24.52
CA VAL A 31 -4.59 20.90 23.67
C VAL A 31 -3.39 20.24 23.00
N SER A 32 -2.88 19.18 23.62
CA SER A 32 -2.01 18.25 22.95
C SER A 32 -2.78 17.79 21.71
N ALA A 33 -2.26 18.06 20.52
CA ALA A 33 -2.75 17.42 19.31
C ALA A 33 -2.82 15.91 19.61
N PRO A 34 -3.91 15.21 19.23
CA PRO A 34 -3.94 13.76 19.36
C PRO A 34 -2.72 13.24 18.59
N GLN A 35 -1.72 12.76 19.34
CA GLN A 35 -0.68 11.94 18.74
C GLN A 35 -1.42 10.75 18.16
N ALA A 36 -1.35 10.58 16.84
CA ALA A 36 -1.88 9.41 16.15
C ALA A 36 -1.53 8.19 17.00
N ARG A 37 -2.55 7.51 17.53
CA ARG A 37 -2.31 6.28 18.28
C ARG A 37 -1.64 5.32 17.32
N ALA A 38 -0.49 4.83 17.74
CA ALA A 38 0.19 3.72 17.11
C ALA A 38 -0.70 2.48 17.30
N ASP A 39 -1.68 2.34 16.41
CA ASP A 39 -2.62 1.23 16.47
C ASP A 39 -1.88 0.00 15.95
N ALA A 40 -1.56 -0.91 16.88
CA ALA A 40 -0.76 -2.09 16.60
C ALA A 40 -1.40 -3.01 15.54
N LEU A 41 -2.72 -2.92 15.37
CA LEU A 41 -3.51 -3.73 14.46
C LEU A 41 -4.32 -2.83 13.51
N PRO A 42 -4.68 -3.33 12.30
CA PRO A 42 -5.55 -2.60 11.39
C PRO A 42 -6.88 -2.24 12.06
N ALA A 43 -7.31 -0.98 11.91
CA ALA A 43 -8.53 -0.47 12.51
C ALA A 43 -9.76 -0.89 11.69
N SER A 44 -10.16 -2.17 11.76
CA SER A 44 -11.28 -2.70 10.99
C SER A 44 -12.61 -2.00 11.32
N PRO A 45 -13.40 -1.53 10.32
CA PRO A 45 -14.71 -0.94 10.56
C PRO A 45 -15.74 -1.94 11.10
N SER A 46 -15.49 -3.24 10.98
CA SER A 46 -16.37 -4.30 11.51
C SER A 46 -16.05 -4.69 12.96
N ASP A 47 -14.93 -4.21 13.51
CA ASP A 47 -14.55 -4.39 14.92
C ASP A 47 -15.10 -3.24 15.78
N ASP A 48 -15.85 -3.57 16.82
CA ASP A 48 -16.43 -2.60 17.77
C ASP A 48 -15.38 -1.70 18.42
N THR A 49 -14.12 -2.14 18.51
CA THR A 49 -13.00 -1.36 19.07
C THR A 49 -12.69 -0.12 18.21
N TRP A 50 -12.86 -0.23 16.90
CA TRP A 50 -12.44 0.79 15.93
C TRP A 50 -13.62 1.48 15.23
N ARG A 51 -14.83 0.92 15.35
CA ARG A 51 -16.05 1.38 14.68
C ARG A 51 -16.32 2.88 14.88
N ASP A 52 -16.09 3.40 16.09
CA ASP A 52 -16.31 4.81 16.42
C ASP A 52 -15.32 5.76 15.72
N GLN A 53 -14.13 5.28 15.33
CA GLN A 53 -13.20 6.06 14.50
C GLN A 53 -13.71 6.17 13.06
N TRP A 54 -14.48 5.20 12.57
CA TRP A 54 -15.03 5.24 11.21
C TRP A 54 -16.33 6.04 11.13
N VAL A 55 -17.16 5.96 12.15
CA VAL A 55 -18.51 6.53 12.18
C VAL A 55 -18.77 7.08 13.58
N ASN A 56 -19.15 8.35 13.68
CA ASN A 56 -19.69 8.89 14.92
C ASN A 56 -21.07 8.25 15.19
N PRO A 57 -21.23 7.45 16.26
CA PRO A 57 -22.46 6.70 16.52
C PRO A 57 -23.66 7.59 16.86
N GLU A 58 -23.45 8.86 17.18
CA GLU A 58 -24.52 9.82 17.50
C GLU A 58 -25.15 10.45 16.24
N LEU A 59 -24.53 10.26 15.08
CA LEU A 59 -25.02 10.82 13.81
C LEU A 59 -25.87 9.80 13.05
N ARG A 60 -26.90 10.30 12.34
CA ARG A 60 -27.72 9.52 11.39
C ARG A 60 -28.32 8.23 11.99
N THR A 61 -28.56 8.19 13.30
CA THR A 61 -29.00 6.99 14.06
C THR A 61 -30.29 6.37 13.54
N VAL A 62 -31.24 7.20 13.09
CA VAL A 62 -32.51 6.75 12.49
C VAL A 62 -32.26 6.07 11.14
N ASP A 63 -31.34 6.61 10.34
CA ASP A 63 -31.05 6.12 9.00
C ASP A 63 -30.26 4.81 9.03
N SER A 64 -29.29 4.70 9.95
CA SER A 64 -28.48 3.48 10.15
C SER A 64 -29.30 2.26 10.59
N ASN A 65 -30.44 2.47 11.24
CA ASN A 65 -31.31 1.40 11.77
C ASN A 65 -32.67 1.35 11.05
N ALA A 66 -32.78 1.95 9.87
CA ALA A 66 -34.05 2.11 9.19
C ALA A 66 -34.66 0.77 8.76
N ALA A 67 -35.85 0.45 9.28
CA ALA A 67 -36.64 -0.70 8.86
C ALA A 67 -37.20 -0.55 7.43
N VAL A 68 -37.27 0.68 6.92
CA VAL A 68 -37.68 0.99 5.54
C VAL A 68 -36.61 1.86 4.92
N THR A 69 -35.93 1.37 3.90
CA THR A 69 -34.86 2.12 3.23
C THR A 69 -35.42 3.01 2.13
N PHE A 70 -34.77 4.16 1.99
CA PHE A 70 -35.14 5.24 1.08
C PHE A 70 -33.89 5.60 0.29
N GLU A 71 -33.95 5.44 -1.03
CA GLU A 71 -32.85 5.75 -1.93
C GLU A 71 -33.27 6.73 -3.03
N VAL A 72 -32.58 7.86 -3.13
CA VAL A 72 -32.74 8.77 -4.28
C VAL A 72 -31.90 8.25 -5.43
N THR A 73 -32.52 7.82 -6.53
CA THR A 73 -31.81 7.30 -7.70
C THR A 73 -31.45 8.39 -8.71
N HIS A 74 -32.12 9.55 -8.63
CA HIS A 74 -31.83 10.71 -9.47
C HIS A 74 -32.22 12.01 -8.76
N VAL A 75 -31.34 13.01 -8.85
CA VAL A 75 -31.55 14.38 -8.34
C VAL A 75 -30.65 15.37 -9.09
N ASP A 76 -31.19 16.54 -9.41
CA ASP A 76 -30.42 17.65 -9.95
C ASP A 76 -29.61 18.36 -8.84
N SER A 77 -28.33 18.62 -9.10
CA SER A 77 -27.46 19.38 -8.18
C SER A 77 -27.78 20.89 -8.16
N GLN A 78 -28.45 21.38 -9.22
CA GLN A 78 -28.72 22.79 -9.43
C GLN A 78 -30.14 23.01 -9.93
N VAL A 79 -30.76 24.11 -9.51
CA VAL A 79 -32.13 24.46 -9.89
C VAL A 79 -32.27 25.99 -9.96
N ALA A 80 -33.06 26.48 -10.90
CA ALA A 80 -33.38 27.91 -10.96
C ALA A 80 -34.34 28.30 -9.83
N LEU A 81 -34.16 29.49 -9.26
CA LEU A 81 -35.11 30.06 -8.32
C LEU A 81 -36.50 30.16 -9.01
N GLY A 82 -37.54 29.67 -8.33
CA GLY A 82 -38.89 29.59 -8.92
C GLY A 82 -39.24 28.25 -9.57
N ALA A 83 -38.26 27.38 -9.83
CA ALA A 83 -38.49 26.05 -10.40
C ALA A 83 -38.75 24.99 -9.32
N ALA A 84 -38.93 23.74 -9.75
CA ALA A 84 -39.04 22.56 -8.90
C ALA A 84 -37.88 21.60 -9.16
N ILE A 85 -37.45 20.88 -8.13
CA ILE A 85 -36.49 19.78 -8.26
C ILE A 85 -37.24 18.49 -8.56
N GLU A 86 -36.77 17.70 -9.53
CA GLU A 86 -37.29 16.36 -9.81
C GLU A 86 -36.45 15.32 -9.05
N LEU A 87 -37.12 14.44 -8.32
CA LEU A 87 -36.49 13.34 -7.60
C LEU A 87 -37.07 12.02 -8.11
N SER A 88 -36.20 11.10 -8.52
CA SER A 88 -36.57 9.69 -8.66
C SER A 88 -36.05 8.93 -7.44
N LEU A 89 -36.89 8.09 -6.86
CA LEU A 89 -36.57 7.41 -5.61
C LEU A 89 -37.09 5.97 -5.58
N THR A 90 -36.33 5.11 -4.89
CA THR A 90 -36.66 3.72 -4.60
C THR A 90 -36.92 3.59 -3.11
N VAL A 91 -38.04 2.98 -2.76
CA VAL A 91 -38.39 2.66 -1.36
C VAL A 91 -38.42 1.15 -1.23
N THR A 92 -37.69 0.62 -0.25
CA THR A 92 -37.62 -0.82 0.01
C THR A 92 -38.03 -1.12 1.44
N ASN A 93 -38.97 -2.05 1.60
CA ASN A 93 -39.40 -2.51 2.92
C ASN A 93 -38.45 -3.59 3.44
N ASN A 94 -37.55 -3.22 4.34
CA ASN A 94 -36.63 -4.16 5.00
C ASN A 94 -37.18 -4.70 6.33
N SER A 95 -38.41 -4.33 6.69
CA SER A 95 -39.05 -4.76 7.94
C SER A 95 -39.64 -6.16 7.80
N ALA A 96 -39.95 -6.79 8.94
CA ALA A 96 -40.65 -8.08 8.96
C ALA A 96 -42.14 -7.97 8.60
N ASP A 97 -42.70 -6.76 8.62
CA ASP A 97 -44.12 -6.49 8.47
C ASP A 97 -44.45 -5.89 7.10
N MET A 98 -45.70 -6.06 6.66
CA MET A 98 -46.18 -5.45 5.42
C MET A 98 -46.45 -3.94 5.63
N LEU A 99 -45.86 -3.11 4.77
CA LEU A 99 -46.22 -1.69 4.71
C LEU A 99 -47.53 -1.53 3.94
N SER A 100 -48.55 -0.96 4.60
CA SER A 100 -49.84 -0.69 3.97
C SER A 100 -49.78 0.51 3.04
N ALA A 101 -50.56 0.48 1.95
CA ALA A 101 -50.72 1.61 1.05
C ALA A 101 -51.10 2.90 1.82
N GLY A 102 -50.37 3.98 1.55
CA GLY A 102 -50.59 5.31 2.13
C GLY A 102 -50.14 5.49 3.58
N SER A 103 -49.56 4.46 4.23
CA SER A 103 -49.08 4.58 5.62
C SER A 103 -47.79 5.41 5.75
N VAL A 104 -47.03 5.52 4.66
CA VAL A 104 -45.76 6.23 4.57
C VAL A 104 -45.88 7.42 3.62
N SER A 105 -45.40 8.57 4.07
CA SER A 105 -45.35 9.81 3.31
C SER A 105 -43.90 10.19 2.98
N ILE A 106 -43.72 10.92 1.88
CA ILE A 106 -42.42 11.47 1.46
C ILE A 106 -42.42 12.95 1.85
N ALA A 107 -41.39 13.35 2.59
CA ALA A 107 -41.22 14.71 3.08
C ALA A 107 -39.88 15.29 2.61
N ALA A 108 -39.86 16.58 2.31
CA ALA A 108 -38.65 17.34 2.00
C ALA A 108 -38.49 18.52 2.97
N ARG A 109 -37.25 18.84 3.34
CA ARG A 109 -36.86 19.95 4.22
C ARG A 109 -35.57 20.57 3.71
N ASN A 110 -35.33 21.82 4.04
CA ASN A 110 -34.03 22.47 3.82
C ASN A 110 -33.54 23.15 5.10
N ALA A 111 -32.22 23.25 5.24
CA ALA A 111 -31.59 24.13 6.22
C ALA A 111 -31.44 25.54 5.64
N ALA A 112 -30.86 26.45 6.44
CA ALA A 112 -30.44 27.77 5.96
C ALA A 112 -29.35 27.64 4.88
N ALA A 113 -29.21 28.68 4.05
CA ALA A 113 -28.12 28.74 3.09
C ALA A 113 -26.76 28.71 3.81
N VAL A 114 -25.81 27.94 3.27
CA VAL A 114 -24.46 27.81 3.80
C VAL A 114 -23.48 28.66 2.99
N ALA A 115 -22.49 29.24 3.67
CA ALA A 115 -21.51 30.13 3.06
C ALA A 115 -20.30 29.38 2.47
N ASP A 116 -19.99 28.20 2.99
CA ASP A 116 -18.80 27.42 2.63
C ASP A 116 -19.06 25.90 2.75
N VAL A 117 -18.14 25.12 2.19
CA VAL A 117 -18.27 23.65 2.13
C VAL A 117 -18.13 22.99 3.51
N ALA A 118 -17.34 23.55 4.44
CA ALA A 118 -17.19 22.98 5.78
C ALA A 118 -18.49 23.09 6.60
N SER A 119 -19.16 24.25 6.50
CA SER A 119 -20.48 24.49 7.06
C SER A 119 -21.52 23.54 6.45
N ALA A 120 -21.50 23.35 5.13
CA ALA A 120 -22.38 22.41 4.42
C ALA A 120 -22.25 20.97 4.98
N ARG A 121 -21.02 20.46 5.11
CA ARG A 121 -20.73 19.12 5.64
C ARG A 121 -21.28 18.94 7.05
N THR A 122 -21.10 19.95 7.90
CA THR A 122 -21.57 19.91 9.30
C THR A 122 -23.09 19.78 9.37
N VAL A 123 -23.82 20.59 8.59
CA VAL A 123 -25.30 20.53 8.55
C VAL A 123 -25.79 19.21 7.95
N LEU A 124 -25.17 18.75 6.85
CA LEU A 124 -25.54 17.48 6.20
C LEU A 124 -25.33 16.27 7.11
N ALA A 125 -24.33 16.31 8.00
CA ALA A 125 -24.06 15.25 8.96
C ALA A 125 -25.00 15.29 10.18
N GLY A 126 -25.53 16.47 10.55
CA GLY A 126 -26.23 16.75 11.82
C GLY A 126 -27.57 16.02 12.04
N ASP A 127 -28.34 16.44 13.04
CA ASP A 127 -29.66 15.88 13.30
C ASP A 127 -30.73 16.43 12.33
N SER A 128 -31.89 15.77 12.22
CA SER A 128 -32.97 16.22 11.35
C SER A 128 -33.64 17.52 11.82
N GLY A 129 -33.38 17.98 13.05
CA GLY A 129 -33.79 19.28 13.58
C GLY A 129 -32.97 20.45 13.03
N ALA A 130 -31.80 20.20 12.45
CA ALA A 130 -31.04 21.22 11.71
C ALA A 130 -31.75 21.67 10.42
N PHE A 131 -32.70 20.87 9.94
CA PHE A 131 -33.51 21.14 8.76
C PHE A 131 -34.86 21.73 9.19
N GLY A 132 -35.32 22.75 8.47
CA GLY A 132 -36.50 23.54 8.82
C GLY A 132 -37.83 22.78 8.67
N SER A 133 -38.88 23.54 8.37
CA SER A 133 -40.24 22.98 8.27
C SER A 133 -40.37 21.96 7.14
N SER A 134 -41.17 20.93 7.39
CA SER A 134 -41.42 19.82 6.47
C SER A 134 -42.42 20.19 5.38
N ALA A 135 -42.03 19.97 4.13
CA ALA A 135 -42.90 19.96 2.97
C ALA A 135 -43.37 18.53 2.69
N LEU A 136 -44.68 18.30 2.56
CA LEU A 136 -45.22 16.99 2.18
C LEU A 136 -45.27 16.91 0.66
N VAL A 137 -44.43 16.07 0.06
CA VAL A 137 -44.18 16.07 -1.39
C VAL A 137 -44.70 14.82 -2.11
N GLY A 138 -45.11 13.79 -1.36
CA GLY A 138 -45.67 12.58 -1.93
C GLY A 138 -46.11 11.55 -0.89
N ARG A 139 -46.67 10.43 -1.36
CA ARG A 139 -47.05 9.26 -0.55
C ARG A 139 -46.73 7.96 -1.29
N ILE A 140 -46.51 6.90 -0.52
CA ILE A 140 -46.34 5.55 -1.06
C ILE A 140 -47.71 4.88 -1.13
N ASP A 141 -48.32 4.88 -2.31
CA ASP A 141 -49.69 4.38 -2.50
C ASP A 141 -49.76 2.87 -2.74
N SER A 142 -48.63 2.19 -2.90
CA SER A 142 -48.53 0.74 -2.99
C SER A 142 -48.31 0.12 -1.62
N SER A 143 -48.91 -1.05 -1.38
CA SER A 143 -48.47 -1.89 -0.26
C SER A 143 -47.19 -2.62 -0.60
N LEU A 144 -46.26 -2.74 0.35
CA LEU A 144 -44.98 -3.42 0.15
C LEU A 144 -44.82 -4.57 1.14
N ALA A 145 -44.68 -5.79 0.63
CA ALA A 145 -44.28 -6.93 1.45
C ALA A 145 -42.82 -6.80 1.94
N PRO A 146 -42.40 -7.56 2.95
CA PRO A 146 -40.99 -7.66 3.33
C PRO A 146 -40.09 -7.99 2.13
N GLY A 147 -39.05 -7.19 1.91
CA GLY A 147 -38.11 -7.27 0.79
C GLY A 147 -38.60 -6.65 -0.53
N GLU A 148 -39.84 -6.17 -0.60
CA GLU A 148 -40.39 -5.54 -1.81
C GLU A 148 -39.95 -4.07 -1.95
N SER A 149 -39.70 -3.66 -3.18
CA SER A 149 -39.32 -2.29 -3.54
C SER A 149 -40.32 -1.66 -4.50
N THR A 150 -40.49 -0.34 -4.42
CA THR A 150 -41.25 0.45 -5.39
C THR A 150 -40.47 1.70 -5.80
N GLN A 151 -40.70 2.16 -7.03
CA GLN A 151 -40.12 3.40 -7.54
C GLN A 151 -41.18 4.49 -7.58
N VAL A 152 -40.81 5.68 -7.13
CA VAL A 152 -41.68 6.86 -7.11
C VAL A 152 -40.92 8.04 -7.71
N LYS A 153 -41.65 8.95 -8.34
CA LYS A 153 -41.13 10.25 -8.78
C LYS A 153 -41.89 11.34 -8.05
N VAL A 154 -41.16 12.31 -7.52
CA VAL A 154 -41.74 13.48 -6.85
C VAL A 154 -41.14 14.75 -7.40
N GLN A 155 -41.96 15.80 -7.44
CA GLN A 155 -41.50 17.15 -7.75
C GLN A 155 -41.59 17.99 -6.50
N VAL A 156 -40.53 18.72 -6.18
CA VAL A 156 -40.44 19.54 -4.98
C VAL A 156 -40.29 21.01 -5.41
N PRO A 157 -41.34 21.84 -5.33
CA PRO A 157 -41.24 23.27 -5.60
C PRO A 157 -40.22 23.94 -4.67
N VAL A 158 -39.25 24.66 -5.24
CA VAL A 158 -38.15 25.27 -4.47
C VAL A 158 -38.63 26.50 -3.71
N SER A 159 -39.34 27.41 -4.38
CA SER A 159 -39.74 28.71 -3.80
C SER A 159 -41.17 28.76 -3.28
N SER A 160 -41.96 27.70 -3.46
CA SER A 160 -43.36 27.73 -3.05
C SER A 160 -43.50 27.82 -1.53
N THR A 161 -44.41 28.67 -1.07
CA THR A 161 -44.75 28.83 0.36
C THR A 161 -45.90 27.90 0.80
N THR A 162 -46.47 27.16 -0.14
CA THR A 162 -47.46 26.10 0.11
C THR A 162 -46.86 24.95 0.94
N ALA A 163 -47.71 24.04 1.41
CA ALA A 163 -47.30 22.95 2.32
C ALA A 163 -46.43 21.86 1.66
N ASP A 164 -46.23 21.94 0.34
CA ASP A 164 -45.48 21.01 -0.51
C ASP A 164 -44.16 21.62 -1.05
N GLY A 165 -43.80 22.86 -0.70
CA GLY A 165 -42.58 23.52 -1.17
C GLY A 165 -41.50 23.77 -0.11
N LEU A 166 -40.24 23.91 -0.54
CA LEU A 166 -39.07 24.17 0.34
C LEU A 166 -38.97 25.62 0.84
N ARG A 167 -39.79 26.55 0.34
CA ARG A 167 -39.81 27.96 0.78
C ARG A 167 -38.47 28.70 0.62
N ILE A 168 -37.64 28.28 -0.33
CA ILE A 168 -36.37 28.94 -0.65
C ILE A 168 -36.66 30.16 -1.53
N SER A 169 -36.46 31.35 -0.98
CA SER A 169 -36.77 32.63 -1.64
C SER A 169 -35.55 33.35 -2.21
N GLN A 170 -34.34 32.85 -1.97
CA GLN A 170 -33.09 33.47 -2.42
C GLN A 170 -32.18 32.44 -3.11
N PRO A 171 -31.35 32.89 -4.08
CA PRO A 171 -30.26 32.08 -4.61
C PRO A 171 -29.23 31.75 -3.52
N GLY A 172 -28.61 30.57 -3.61
CA GLY A 172 -27.62 30.11 -2.65
C GLY A 172 -27.48 28.59 -2.63
N SER A 173 -26.60 28.10 -1.77
CA SER A 173 -26.39 26.66 -1.54
C SER A 173 -27.12 26.22 -0.28
N TYR A 174 -28.02 25.26 -0.39
CA TYR A 174 -28.92 24.82 0.67
C TYR A 174 -28.74 23.32 0.95
N PRO A 175 -28.42 22.92 2.19
CA PRO A 175 -28.55 21.52 2.60
C PRO A 175 -30.01 21.11 2.56
N VAL A 176 -30.31 20.03 1.82
CA VAL A 176 -31.64 19.48 1.65
C VAL A 176 -31.70 18.10 2.30
N TRP A 177 -32.80 17.85 2.98
CA TRP A 177 -33.17 16.58 3.58
C TRP A 177 -34.43 16.08 2.87
N VAL A 178 -34.41 14.84 2.41
CA VAL A 178 -35.61 14.18 1.87
C VAL A 178 -35.71 12.83 2.56
N GLY A 179 -36.90 12.48 3.03
CA GLY A 179 -37.07 11.24 3.77
C GLY A 179 -38.49 10.74 3.83
N LEU A 180 -38.61 9.52 4.31
CA LEU A 180 -39.86 8.87 4.61
C LEU A 180 -40.30 9.23 6.03
N THR A 181 -41.58 9.56 6.17
CA THR A 181 -42.18 9.82 7.47
C THR A 181 -43.47 9.03 7.65
N THR A 182 -43.79 8.71 8.89
CA THR A 182 -45.11 8.19 9.27
C THR A 182 -46.19 9.27 9.11
N ALA A 183 -47.45 8.89 9.25
CA ALA A 183 -48.56 9.85 9.29
C ALA A 183 -48.48 10.85 10.47
N SER A 184 -47.77 10.51 11.55
CA SER A 184 -47.51 11.43 12.68
C SER A 184 -46.32 12.36 12.43
N GLY A 185 -45.62 12.22 11.30
CA GLY A 185 -44.46 13.04 10.93
C GLY A 185 -43.12 12.55 11.52
N GLU A 186 -43.11 11.36 12.13
CA GLU A 186 -41.89 10.72 12.62
C GLU A 186 -41.02 10.24 11.44
N GLN A 187 -39.71 10.48 11.49
CA GLN A 187 -38.77 10.04 10.47
C GLN A 187 -38.57 8.53 10.51
N LEU A 188 -38.62 7.89 9.32
CA LEU A 188 -38.29 6.48 9.14
C LEU A 188 -36.91 6.29 8.52
N SER A 189 -36.58 7.09 7.51
CA SER A 189 -35.28 7.11 6.83
C SER A 189 -35.15 8.37 5.98
N SER A 190 -33.92 8.73 5.63
CA SER A 190 -33.65 9.95 4.87
C SER A 190 -32.34 9.92 4.10
N GLN A 191 -32.33 10.65 2.99
CA GLN A 191 -31.11 11.04 2.28
C GLN A 191 -30.96 12.56 2.28
N ARG A 192 -29.71 12.99 2.25
CA ARG A 192 -29.34 14.40 2.34
C ARG A 192 -28.40 14.76 1.21
N PHE A 193 -28.53 15.98 0.72
CA PHE A 193 -27.66 16.50 -0.34
C PHE A 193 -27.58 18.02 -0.31
N LEU A 194 -26.56 18.57 -0.96
CA LEU A 194 -26.43 20.01 -1.16
C LEU A 194 -27.08 20.41 -2.51
N LEU A 195 -28.02 21.36 -2.46
CA LEU A 195 -28.70 21.92 -3.63
C LEU A 195 -28.23 23.35 -3.90
N ASN A 196 -27.86 23.65 -5.14
CA ASN A 196 -27.58 25.01 -5.58
C ASN A 196 -28.79 25.65 -6.26
N VAL A 197 -29.33 26.69 -5.62
CA VAL A 197 -30.40 27.51 -6.20
C VAL A 197 -29.78 28.71 -6.91
N LYS A 198 -29.97 28.78 -8.23
CA LYS A 198 -29.42 29.83 -9.08
C LYS A 198 -30.44 30.93 -9.34
N ASP A 199 -29.96 32.17 -9.41
CA ASP A 199 -30.76 33.25 -9.97
C ASP A 199 -30.77 33.14 -11.50
N PRO A 200 -31.93 32.90 -12.15
CA PRO A 200 -32.01 32.84 -13.61
C PRO A 200 -31.75 34.21 -14.29
N HIS A 201 -31.75 35.30 -13.52
CA HIS A 201 -31.59 36.67 -14.02
C HIS A 201 -30.32 37.36 -13.52
N ALA A 202 -29.45 36.68 -12.79
CA ALA A 202 -28.19 37.27 -12.34
C ALA A 202 -27.29 37.57 -13.55
N GLU A 203 -27.07 38.86 -13.80
CA GLU A 203 -26.00 39.30 -14.70
C GLU A 203 -24.64 38.98 -14.09
N ALA A 204 -23.67 38.61 -14.93
CA ALA A 204 -22.29 38.40 -14.52
C ALA A 204 -21.68 39.74 -14.10
N VAL A 205 -21.87 40.11 -12.82
CA VAL A 205 -21.16 41.24 -12.24
C VAL A 205 -19.67 40.89 -12.23
N PRO A 206 -18.78 41.72 -12.78
CA PRO A 206 -17.34 41.50 -12.69
C PRO A 206 -16.92 41.59 -11.22
N ARG A 207 -16.81 40.44 -10.58
CA ARG A 207 -16.08 40.25 -9.32
C ARG A 207 -14.76 39.57 -9.68
N SER A 208 -13.70 39.79 -8.91
CA SER A 208 -12.42 39.12 -9.17
C SER A 208 -12.62 37.61 -9.18
N ALA A 209 -12.35 37.00 -10.34
CA ALA A 209 -12.50 35.57 -10.54
C ALA A 209 -11.40 34.82 -9.77
N SER A 210 -11.77 33.74 -9.08
CA SER A 210 -10.79 32.91 -8.37
C SER A 210 -10.01 32.05 -9.37
N PRO A 211 -8.67 32.04 -9.32
CA PRO A 211 -7.87 31.08 -10.08
C PRO A 211 -8.22 29.65 -9.67
N LEU A 212 -8.53 28.78 -10.64
CA LEU A 212 -8.92 27.39 -10.43
C LEU A 212 -7.90 26.44 -11.07
N SER A 213 -7.41 25.51 -10.26
CA SER A 213 -6.63 24.35 -10.69
C SER A 213 -7.35 23.06 -10.30
N ILE A 214 -7.16 21.99 -11.06
CA ILE A 214 -7.77 20.68 -10.85
C ILE A 214 -6.67 19.62 -10.92
N VAL A 215 -6.62 18.74 -9.94
CA VAL A 215 -5.80 17.52 -9.99
C VAL A 215 -6.72 16.32 -10.07
N ALA A 216 -6.52 15.50 -11.09
CA ALA A 216 -7.35 14.34 -11.38
C ALA A 216 -6.53 13.04 -11.30
N PRO A 217 -6.56 12.30 -10.17
CA PRO A 217 -5.90 11.00 -10.06
C PRO A 217 -6.52 9.95 -10.98
N VAL A 218 -5.66 9.19 -11.66
CA VAL A 218 -6.01 7.98 -12.42
C VAL A 218 -5.21 6.82 -11.82
N THR A 219 -5.89 6.09 -10.94
CA THR A 219 -5.37 4.93 -10.21
C THR A 219 -6.48 3.90 -10.05
N ALA A 220 -6.11 2.64 -9.82
CA ALA A 220 -7.02 1.54 -9.56
C ALA A 220 -6.34 0.51 -8.65
N ASP A 221 -7.13 -0.43 -8.13
CA ASP A 221 -6.59 -1.63 -7.52
C ASP A 221 -5.99 -2.54 -8.62
N VAL A 222 -4.74 -2.94 -8.43
CA VAL A 222 -3.94 -3.72 -9.38
C VAL A 222 -3.52 -5.01 -8.69
N ASP A 223 -4.20 -6.10 -8.99
CA ASP A 223 -4.11 -7.38 -8.29
C ASP A 223 -2.99 -8.29 -8.85
N ILE A 224 -1.76 -7.76 -8.96
CA ILE A 224 -0.61 -8.58 -9.36
C ILE A 224 -0.34 -9.66 -8.29
N VAL A 225 -0.12 -10.89 -8.73
CA VAL A 225 0.37 -11.97 -7.87
C VAL A 225 1.78 -11.65 -7.39
N GLY A 226 1.95 -11.62 -6.07
CA GLY A 226 3.19 -11.20 -5.41
C GLY A 226 4.35 -12.15 -5.66
N GLY A 227 5.54 -11.70 -5.24
CA GLY A 227 6.77 -12.47 -5.43
C GLY A 227 7.36 -12.32 -6.83
N GLU A 228 7.01 -11.26 -7.55
CA GLU A 228 7.64 -10.99 -8.84
C GLU A 228 9.12 -10.62 -8.66
N THR A 229 9.97 -11.11 -9.55
CA THR A 229 11.36 -10.69 -9.67
C THR A 229 11.59 -10.10 -11.05
N GLY A 230 12.59 -9.24 -11.18
CA GLY A 230 13.06 -8.81 -12.49
C GLY A 230 13.57 -10.02 -13.29
N GLU A 231 13.41 -9.97 -14.60
CA GLU A 231 13.96 -10.97 -15.52
C GLU A 231 14.63 -10.25 -16.69
N ALA A 232 15.52 -10.97 -17.38
CA ALA A 232 16.15 -10.51 -18.60
C ALA A 232 16.44 -11.70 -19.54
N PRO A 233 16.45 -11.49 -20.87
CA PRO A 233 16.34 -10.20 -21.57
C PRO A 233 14.92 -9.61 -21.62
N GLU A 234 13.90 -10.42 -21.40
CA GLU A 234 12.49 -10.01 -21.31
C GLU A 234 12.08 -9.82 -19.84
N ARG A 235 11.06 -8.98 -19.60
CA ARG A 235 10.47 -8.83 -18.27
C ARG A 235 9.73 -10.10 -17.86
N ALA A 236 9.61 -10.31 -16.55
CA ALA A 236 8.83 -11.41 -16.00
C ALA A 236 7.38 -11.38 -16.52
N PRO A 237 6.80 -12.54 -16.90
CA PRO A 237 5.40 -12.62 -17.29
C PRO A 237 4.49 -12.01 -16.22
N LEU A 238 3.59 -11.12 -16.66
CA LEU A 238 2.60 -10.52 -15.77
C LEU A 238 1.54 -11.56 -15.40
N ILE A 239 1.31 -11.73 -14.10
CA ILE A 239 0.25 -12.58 -13.56
C ILE A 239 -0.64 -11.70 -12.67
N LEU A 240 -1.90 -11.55 -13.07
CA LEU A 240 -2.94 -10.91 -12.28
C LEU A 240 -3.79 -11.99 -11.60
N ARG A 241 -4.45 -11.66 -10.48
CA ARG A 241 -5.36 -12.60 -9.81
C ARG A 241 -6.71 -12.73 -10.52
N SER A 242 -7.16 -11.66 -11.16
CA SER A 242 -8.48 -11.59 -11.78
C SER A 242 -8.49 -10.74 -13.06
N GLU A 243 -9.64 -10.72 -13.73
CA GLU A 243 -9.90 -9.86 -14.89
C GLU A 243 -10.45 -8.47 -14.48
N GLN A 244 -10.50 -8.13 -13.19
CA GLN A 244 -11.11 -6.88 -12.71
C GLN A 244 -10.51 -5.62 -13.37
N LEU A 245 -9.20 -5.64 -13.62
CA LEU A 245 -8.51 -4.50 -14.21
C LEU A 245 -8.85 -4.35 -15.69
N ALA A 246 -8.94 -5.47 -16.41
CA ALA A 246 -9.38 -5.51 -17.80
C ALA A 246 -10.83 -5.02 -17.94
N GLU A 247 -11.73 -5.48 -17.07
CA GLU A 247 -13.13 -5.04 -17.01
C GLU A 247 -13.24 -3.53 -16.76
N SER A 248 -12.37 -2.98 -15.93
CA SER A 248 -12.31 -1.55 -15.63
C SER A 248 -11.81 -0.71 -16.84
N MET A 249 -10.89 -1.24 -17.65
CA MET A 249 -10.34 -0.58 -18.84
C MET A 249 -11.22 -0.72 -20.09
N ARG A 250 -12.08 -1.74 -20.15
CA ARG A 250 -13.03 -1.96 -21.24
C ARG A 250 -14.00 -0.78 -21.37
N ALA A 251 -14.55 -0.56 -22.57
CA ALA A 251 -15.60 0.43 -22.78
C ALA A 251 -16.78 0.25 -21.78
N GLY A 252 -17.13 1.33 -21.08
CA GLY A 252 -18.12 1.33 -19.99
C GLY A 252 -17.57 0.92 -18.62
N GLY A 253 -16.33 0.46 -18.55
CA GLY A 253 -15.60 0.21 -17.32
C GLY A 253 -15.18 1.50 -16.62
N LYS A 254 -14.92 1.41 -15.31
CA LYS A 254 -14.63 2.56 -14.44
C LYS A 254 -13.44 3.42 -14.93
N LEU A 255 -12.30 2.80 -15.26
CA LEU A 255 -11.13 3.52 -15.75
C LEU A 255 -11.35 4.11 -17.14
N ALA A 256 -12.11 3.41 -18.00
CA ALA A 256 -12.48 3.94 -19.31
C ALA A 256 -13.38 5.19 -19.17
N GLU A 257 -14.41 5.14 -18.31
CA GLU A 257 -15.32 6.27 -18.08
C GLU A 257 -14.59 7.50 -17.50
N LEU A 258 -13.62 7.28 -16.60
CA LEU A 258 -12.79 8.34 -16.04
C LEU A 258 -11.94 9.03 -17.11
N VAL A 259 -11.18 8.27 -17.90
CA VAL A 259 -10.33 8.82 -18.96
C VAL A 259 -11.16 9.49 -20.06
N ASP A 260 -12.32 8.93 -20.40
CA ASP A 260 -13.25 9.53 -21.35
C ASP A 260 -13.83 10.85 -20.81
N ALA A 261 -14.22 10.91 -19.53
CA ALA A 261 -14.71 12.14 -18.89
C ALA A 261 -13.64 13.24 -18.88
N LEU A 262 -12.39 12.90 -18.55
CA LEU A 262 -11.28 13.86 -18.59
C LEU A 262 -11.00 14.34 -20.01
N SER A 263 -10.97 13.43 -20.98
CA SER A 263 -10.77 13.78 -22.40
C SER A 263 -11.86 14.69 -22.94
N VAL A 264 -13.12 14.46 -22.55
CA VAL A 264 -14.24 15.35 -22.93
C VAL A 264 -14.09 16.72 -22.28
N ALA A 265 -13.76 16.77 -20.99
CA ALA A 265 -13.62 18.02 -20.25
C ALA A 265 -12.47 18.89 -20.79
N THR A 266 -11.32 18.30 -21.13
CA THR A 266 -10.13 19.03 -21.61
C THR A 266 -10.18 19.41 -23.09
N ASN A 267 -11.27 19.11 -23.81
CA ASN A 267 -11.54 19.73 -25.11
C ASN A 267 -11.74 21.26 -24.98
N ASN A 268 -12.30 21.71 -23.85
CA ASN A 268 -12.36 23.13 -23.50
C ASN A 268 -10.96 23.63 -23.09
N GLU A 269 -10.48 24.73 -23.68
CA GLU A 269 -9.13 25.25 -23.42
C GLU A 269 -8.93 25.70 -21.97
N ALA A 270 -9.94 26.33 -21.34
CA ALA A 270 -9.84 26.74 -19.95
C ALA A 270 -9.71 25.52 -19.03
N MET A 271 -10.54 24.48 -19.25
CA MET A 271 -10.42 23.22 -18.52
C MET A 271 -9.08 22.53 -18.76
N ARG A 272 -8.58 22.50 -19.99
CA ARG A 272 -7.27 21.93 -20.32
C ARG A 272 -6.12 22.63 -19.58
N ARG A 273 -6.15 23.96 -19.48
CA ARG A 273 -5.15 24.74 -18.72
C ARG A 273 -5.28 24.54 -17.22
N ALA A 274 -6.50 24.40 -16.70
CA ALA A 274 -6.76 24.21 -15.28
C ALA A 274 -6.46 22.79 -14.77
N THR A 275 -6.49 21.77 -15.64
CA THR A 275 -6.42 20.36 -15.23
C THR A 275 -5.02 19.78 -15.37
N CYS A 276 -4.56 19.10 -14.32
CA CYS A 276 -3.42 18.19 -14.35
C CYS A 276 -3.85 16.78 -13.96
N VAL A 277 -3.51 15.80 -14.78
CA VAL A 277 -3.84 14.39 -14.56
C VAL A 277 -2.71 13.74 -13.75
N ALA A 278 -3.05 13.22 -12.57
CA ALA A 278 -2.10 12.51 -11.72
C ALA A 278 -2.14 11.02 -12.07
N LEU A 279 -1.10 10.49 -12.72
CA LEU A 279 -1.06 9.10 -13.16
C LEU A 279 -0.37 8.22 -12.13
N ASP A 280 -1.00 7.10 -11.77
CA ASP A 280 -0.37 6.04 -10.99
C ASP A 280 0.59 5.24 -11.89
N PRO A 281 1.92 5.30 -11.63
CA PRO A 281 2.88 4.64 -12.49
C PRO A 281 2.76 3.10 -12.47
N GLN A 282 2.25 2.49 -11.39
CA GLN A 282 1.99 1.05 -11.38
C GLN A 282 0.87 0.68 -12.34
N LEU A 283 -0.23 1.44 -12.32
CA LEU A 283 -1.36 1.21 -13.24
C LEU A 283 -0.90 1.33 -14.70
N ILE A 284 -0.10 2.35 -15.01
CA ILE A 284 0.44 2.56 -16.35
C ILE A 284 1.40 1.45 -16.77
N ASP A 285 2.32 1.02 -15.89
CA ASP A 285 3.22 -0.11 -16.16
C ASP A 285 2.44 -1.40 -16.44
N VAL A 286 1.45 -1.72 -15.60
CA VAL A 286 0.65 -2.93 -15.74
C VAL A 286 -0.23 -2.89 -16.98
N ALA A 287 -0.86 -1.77 -17.30
CA ALA A 287 -1.62 -1.64 -18.55
C ALA A 287 -0.72 -1.89 -19.78
N SER A 288 0.54 -1.43 -19.72
CA SER A 288 1.51 -1.66 -20.79
C SER A 288 1.86 -3.13 -20.91
N ARG A 289 2.11 -3.79 -19.79
CA ARG A 289 2.37 -5.24 -19.75
C ARG A 289 1.15 -6.05 -20.22
N MET A 290 -0.06 -5.70 -19.79
CA MET A 290 -1.30 -6.34 -20.26
C MET A 290 -1.47 -6.22 -21.78
N SER A 291 -1.14 -5.06 -22.36
CA SER A 291 -1.20 -4.84 -23.82
C SER A 291 -0.24 -5.74 -24.62
N ASN A 292 0.77 -6.31 -23.96
CA ASN A 292 1.72 -7.27 -24.53
C ASN A 292 1.41 -8.74 -24.18
N GLY A 293 0.32 -8.99 -23.43
CA GLY A 293 -0.08 -10.31 -22.96
C GLY A 293 0.20 -10.54 -21.47
N TYR A 294 -0.76 -11.17 -20.78
CA TYR A 294 -0.67 -11.50 -19.36
C TYR A 294 -1.40 -12.81 -19.07
N SER A 295 -1.24 -13.33 -17.85
CA SER A 295 -1.97 -14.49 -17.35
C SER A 295 -2.80 -14.14 -16.11
N VAL A 296 -3.84 -14.91 -15.87
CA VAL A 296 -4.68 -14.87 -14.67
C VAL A 296 -4.49 -16.15 -13.86
N GLY A 297 -4.23 -16.01 -12.56
CA GLY A 297 -4.13 -17.12 -11.63
C GLY A 297 -3.78 -16.69 -10.20
N ASP A 298 -3.86 -17.63 -9.25
CA ASP A 298 -3.74 -17.31 -7.82
C ASP A 298 -2.31 -17.37 -7.28
N SER A 299 -1.37 -17.95 -8.03
CA SER A 299 0.00 -18.16 -7.57
C SER A 299 1.03 -18.08 -8.71
N ARG A 300 2.26 -17.74 -8.32
CA ARG A 300 3.40 -17.61 -9.23
C ARG A 300 4.26 -18.88 -9.20
N PRO A 301 4.68 -19.42 -10.36
CA PRO A 301 5.69 -20.47 -10.41
C PRO A 301 7.03 -19.98 -9.84
N SER A 302 7.76 -20.85 -9.13
CA SER A 302 9.08 -20.50 -8.60
C SER A 302 10.05 -20.05 -9.69
N SER A 303 10.80 -18.96 -9.39
CA SER A 303 11.87 -18.43 -10.25
C SER A 303 13.22 -19.13 -10.04
N VAL A 304 13.34 -19.95 -9.00
CA VAL A 304 14.55 -20.72 -8.66
C VAL A 304 14.35 -22.17 -9.08
N SER A 305 15.34 -22.79 -9.74
CA SER A 305 15.11 -24.11 -10.34
C SER A 305 14.73 -25.18 -9.29
N ASP A 306 13.51 -25.69 -9.41
CA ASP A 306 13.08 -27.00 -8.92
C ASP A 306 13.72 -28.09 -9.79
N LYS A 307 15.06 -28.24 -9.74
CA LYS A 307 15.66 -29.52 -10.12
C LYS A 307 15.40 -30.52 -8.99
N LYS A 308 14.12 -30.83 -8.75
CA LYS A 308 13.71 -32.01 -7.99
C LYS A 308 14.37 -33.21 -8.65
N ARG A 309 14.90 -34.14 -7.85
CA ARG A 309 15.44 -35.38 -8.43
C ARG A 309 14.29 -36.11 -9.10
N LEU A 310 14.53 -36.68 -10.29
CA LEU A 310 13.55 -37.48 -11.04
C LEU A 310 12.84 -38.55 -10.20
N ARG A 311 13.49 -39.04 -9.13
CA ARG A 311 12.90 -39.99 -8.17
C ARG A 311 11.83 -39.36 -7.29
N ASP A 312 12.01 -38.10 -6.91
CA ASP A 312 11.16 -37.37 -5.98
C ASP A 312 9.96 -36.72 -6.71
N SER A 313 9.95 -36.75 -8.05
CA SER A 313 8.84 -36.32 -8.92
C SER A 313 7.83 -37.42 -9.26
N TRP A 314 8.00 -38.64 -8.74
CA TRP A 314 7.11 -39.78 -9.05
C TRP A 314 5.90 -39.89 -8.10
N SER A 315 5.87 -39.13 -6.99
CA SER A 315 4.87 -39.24 -5.93
C SER A 315 4.14 -37.94 -5.57
N GLN A 316 4.37 -36.87 -6.33
CA GLN A 316 3.64 -35.61 -6.18
C GLN A 316 3.04 -35.25 -7.53
N ASP A 317 1.72 -35.01 -7.56
CA ASP A 317 1.13 -34.27 -8.66
C ASP A 317 1.79 -32.89 -8.66
N ASP A 318 2.56 -32.58 -9.70
CA ASP A 318 3.03 -31.22 -9.94
C ASP A 318 1.78 -30.36 -10.12
N THR A 319 1.28 -29.76 -9.03
CA THR A 319 0.30 -28.67 -9.07
C THR A 319 0.98 -27.47 -9.73
N LYS A 320 1.17 -27.54 -11.05
CA LYS A 320 1.52 -26.38 -11.87
C LYS A 320 0.44 -25.35 -11.61
N ALA A 321 0.84 -24.13 -11.28
CA ALA A 321 -0.08 -23.01 -11.16
C ALA A 321 -1.00 -22.99 -12.40
N SER A 322 -2.31 -23.05 -12.17
CA SER A 322 -3.30 -23.02 -13.25
C SER A 322 -3.39 -21.58 -13.79
N LEU A 323 -2.47 -21.24 -14.68
CA LEU A 323 -2.45 -19.94 -15.34
C LEU A 323 -3.32 -19.98 -16.60
N THR A 324 -4.24 -19.05 -16.70
CA THR A 324 -5.08 -18.87 -17.89
C THR A 324 -4.64 -17.61 -18.64
N PRO A 325 -4.56 -17.61 -19.98
CA PRO A 325 -4.27 -16.38 -20.72
C PRO A 325 -5.32 -15.31 -20.46
N GLY A 326 -4.87 -14.08 -20.19
CA GLY A 326 -5.75 -12.94 -19.93
C GLY A 326 -6.51 -12.48 -21.17
N GLN A 327 -7.73 -11.99 -20.97
CA GLN A 327 -8.65 -11.61 -22.06
C GLN A 327 -8.61 -10.12 -22.43
N GLY A 328 -8.03 -9.28 -21.56
CA GLY A 328 -8.03 -7.82 -21.64
C GLY A 328 -6.92 -7.17 -22.46
N VAL A 329 -6.17 -7.92 -23.28
CA VAL A 329 -5.01 -7.39 -24.04
C VAL A 329 -5.39 -6.19 -24.91
N GLN A 330 -6.50 -6.33 -25.66
CA GLN A 330 -6.99 -5.27 -26.54
C GLN A 330 -7.59 -4.09 -25.76
N ASP A 331 -8.30 -4.38 -24.66
CA ASP A 331 -8.90 -3.35 -23.79
C ASP A 331 -7.79 -2.47 -23.16
N ALA A 332 -6.71 -3.09 -22.67
CA ALA A 332 -5.56 -2.39 -22.11
C ALA A 332 -4.82 -1.53 -23.16
N ALA A 333 -4.62 -2.06 -24.39
CA ALA A 333 -3.99 -1.32 -25.47
C ALA A 333 -4.81 -0.06 -25.85
N GLN A 334 -6.12 -0.20 -26.03
CA GLN A 334 -7.00 0.91 -26.36
C GLN A 334 -7.07 1.95 -25.23
N TRP A 335 -7.13 1.49 -23.98
CA TRP A 335 -7.14 2.37 -22.83
C TRP A 335 -5.84 3.18 -22.74
N LEU A 336 -4.68 2.54 -22.94
CA LEU A 336 -3.38 3.24 -22.99
C LEU A 336 -3.29 4.26 -24.11
N ASP A 337 -3.83 3.96 -25.30
CA ASP A 337 -3.84 4.92 -26.40
C ASP A 337 -4.68 6.17 -26.06
N LYS A 338 -5.78 6.00 -25.32
CA LYS A 338 -6.56 7.13 -24.79
C LYS A 338 -5.76 7.92 -23.74
N VAL A 339 -5.06 7.25 -22.83
CA VAL A 339 -4.20 7.91 -21.83
C VAL A 339 -3.08 8.72 -22.52
N ARG A 340 -2.40 8.14 -23.51
CA ARG A 340 -1.38 8.82 -24.33
C ARG A 340 -1.96 10.02 -25.08
N ALA A 341 -3.17 9.88 -25.62
CA ALA A 341 -3.84 10.99 -26.31
C ALA A 341 -4.17 12.14 -25.35
N LEU A 342 -4.70 11.84 -24.16
CA LEU A 342 -4.99 12.83 -23.12
C LEU A 342 -3.72 13.54 -22.64
N ALA A 343 -2.63 12.80 -22.44
CA ALA A 343 -1.36 13.28 -21.92
C ALA A 343 -0.59 14.22 -22.86
N ARG A 344 -0.87 14.20 -24.17
CA ARG A 344 -0.17 15.06 -25.15
C ARG A 344 -0.41 16.56 -24.91
N ASP A 345 -1.63 16.92 -24.52
CA ASP A 345 -2.08 18.32 -24.45
C ASP A 345 -2.51 18.74 -23.03
N THR A 346 -2.47 17.83 -22.06
CA THR A 346 -2.87 18.05 -20.67
C THR A 346 -1.69 17.82 -19.73
N CYS A 347 -1.55 18.66 -18.70
CA CYS A 347 -0.52 18.49 -17.66
C CYS A 347 -0.58 17.08 -17.05
N ILE A 348 0.58 16.45 -16.86
CA ILE A 348 0.73 15.15 -16.18
C ILE A 348 1.61 15.33 -14.94
N VAL A 349 1.23 14.71 -13.83
CA VAL A 349 2.05 14.60 -12.62
C VAL A 349 2.10 13.13 -12.18
N ALA A 350 3.23 12.68 -11.65
CA ALA A 350 3.37 11.31 -11.17
C ALA A 350 2.80 11.17 -9.75
N MET A 351 1.95 10.17 -9.52
CA MET A 351 1.61 9.74 -8.16
C MET A 351 2.75 8.91 -7.56
N PRO A 352 2.82 8.77 -6.22
CA PRO A 352 3.61 7.72 -5.59
C PRO A 352 3.27 6.36 -6.21
N TRP A 353 4.29 5.51 -6.37
CA TRP A 353 4.10 4.18 -6.94
C TRP A 353 2.99 3.39 -6.21
N ALA A 354 1.99 2.91 -6.96
CA ALA A 354 0.84 2.19 -6.42
C ALA A 354 0.00 2.99 -5.41
N ASN A 355 0.06 4.33 -5.47
CA ASN A 355 -0.55 5.22 -4.49
C ASN A 355 -0.19 4.82 -3.03
N ALA A 356 1.07 4.44 -2.82
CA ALA A 356 1.60 4.03 -1.52
C ALA A 356 1.47 5.15 -0.47
N ASP A 357 1.10 4.79 0.76
CA ASP A 357 1.11 5.69 1.90
C ASP A 357 2.55 6.11 2.25
N LEU A 358 2.92 7.35 1.91
CA LEU A 358 4.27 7.87 2.13
C LEU A 358 4.62 8.00 3.62
N ASP A 359 3.64 8.12 4.52
CA ASP A 359 3.88 8.09 5.96
C ASP A 359 4.24 6.69 6.43
N ALA A 360 3.54 5.67 5.91
CA ALA A 360 3.88 4.28 6.15
C ALA A 360 5.27 3.95 5.60
N VAL A 361 5.59 4.38 4.36
CA VAL A 361 6.91 4.19 3.75
C VAL A 361 8.00 4.84 4.60
N ALA A 362 7.79 6.08 5.06
CA ALA A 362 8.79 6.78 5.87
C ALA A 362 9.05 6.08 7.21
N LYS A 363 8.01 5.55 7.87
CA LYS A 363 8.13 4.78 9.12
C LYS A 363 8.92 3.48 8.98
N THR A 364 9.05 2.93 7.76
CA THR A 364 9.95 1.79 7.51
C THR A 364 11.42 2.15 7.72
N ASN A 365 11.78 3.44 7.64
CA ASN A 365 13.16 3.92 7.67
C ASN A 365 14.06 3.27 6.60
N ASN A 366 13.48 2.88 5.46
CA ASN A 366 14.21 2.30 4.33
C ASN A 366 14.28 3.32 3.17
N PRO A 367 15.46 3.94 2.91
CA PRO A 367 15.58 4.98 1.90
C PRO A 367 15.34 4.45 0.48
N TRP A 368 15.64 3.18 0.21
CA TRP A 368 15.41 2.60 -1.12
C TRP A 368 13.93 2.35 -1.40
N LEU A 369 13.15 2.04 -0.39
CA LEU A 369 11.70 1.95 -0.52
C LEU A 369 11.08 3.32 -0.78
N MET A 370 11.52 4.37 -0.07
CA MET A 370 11.09 5.75 -0.33
C MET A 370 11.46 6.21 -1.76
N ARG A 371 12.69 5.91 -2.20
CA ARG A 371 13.13 6.23 -3.57
C ARG A 371 12.30 5.52 -4.64
N GLU A 372 12.00 4.24 -4.46
CA GLU A 372 11.08 3.54 -5.37
C GLU A 372 9.70 4.20 -5.39
N ALA A 373 9.19 4.64 -4.24
CA ALA A 373 7.88 5.29 -4.17
C ALA A 373 7.82 6.62 -4.94
N VAL A 374 8.86 7.45 -4.89
CA VAL A 374 8.81 8.85 -5.41
C VAL A 374 9.66 9.12 -6.65
N GLN A 375 10.61 8.26 -7.01
CA GLN A 375 11.51 8.48 -8.17
C GLN A 375 11.16 7.60 -9.36
N ARG A 376 10.73 6.35 -9.14
CA ARG A 376 10.49 5.36 -10.21
C ARG A 376 9.42 5.82 -11.21
N GLY A 377 8.40 6.52 -10.71
CA GLY A 377 7.21 6.88 -11.48
C GLY A 377 7.51 7.70 -12.72
N SER A 378 8.36 8.73 -12.62
CA SER A 378 8.63 9.63 -13.74
C SER A 378 9.25 8.91 -14.94
N ALA A 379 10.19 7.99 -14.70
CA ALA A 379 10.81 7.20 -15.76
C ALA A 379 9.81 6.24 -16.44
N VAL A 380 8.90 5.64 -15.67
CA VAL A 380 7.87 4.75 -16.24
C VAL A 380 6.85 5.52 -17.08
N LEU A 381 6.44 6.72 -16.63
CA LEU A 381 5.53 7.56 -17.40
C LEU A 381 6.18 8.07 -18.69
N GLU A 382 7.47 8.43 -18.65
CA GLU A 382 8.20 8.79 -19.86
C GLU A 382 8.28 7.61 -20.85
N ASP A 383 8.66 6.42 -20.39
CA ASP A 383 8.83 5.23 -21.24
C ASP A 383 7.50 4.75 -21.85
N VAL A 384 6.43 4.70 -21.07
CA VAL A 384 5.16 4.11 -21.49
C VAL A 384 4.21 5.12 -22.15
N VAL A 385 4.12 6.33 -21.60
CA VAL A 385 3.18 7.37 -22.06
C VAL A 385 3.85 8.33 -23.06
N GLY A 386 5.16 8.51 -22.98
CA GLY A 386 5.92 9.39 -23.87
C GLY A 386 5.92 10.87 -23.45
N VAL A 387 5.70 11.16 -22.16
CA VAL A 387 5.66 12.52 -21.60
C VAL A 387 6.49 12.62 -20.32
N GLN A 388 7.09 13.78 -20.10
CA GLN A 388 7.76 14.10 -18.84
C GLN A 388 6.73 14.66 -17.85
N PRO A 389 6.48 14.01 -16.71
CA PRO A 389 5.58 14.56 -15.68
C PRO A 389 6.16 15.83 -15.05
N GLU A 390 5.30 16.66 -14.45
CA GLU A 390 5.71 17.80 -13.65
C GLU A 390 6.63 17.35 -12.50
N PRO A 391 7.88 17.84 -12.45
CA PRO A 391 8.86 17.41 -11.46
C PRO A 391 8.60 18.08 -10.10
N ASN A 392 9.14 17.50 -9.04
CA ASN A 392 9.15 18.08 -7.69
C ASN A 392 7.75 18.41 -7.11
N ILE A 393 6.69 17.76 -7.59
CA ILE A 393 5.35 17.78 -7.00
C ILE A 393 5.05 16.41 -6.41
N VAL A 394 4.70 16.36 -5.13
CA VAL A 394 4.32 15.14 -4.41
C VAL A 394 2.85 15.21 -4.03
N ILE A 395 2.12 14.15 -4.33
CA ILE A 395 0.69 14.00 -4.01
C ILE A 395 0.52 12.80 -3.06
N PRO A 396 0.51 13.01 -1.73
CA PRO A 396 0.24 11.96 -0.77
C PRO A 396 -1.21 11.47 -0.90
N GLY A 397 -1.42 10.15 -0.98
CA GLY A 397 -2.76 9.57 -1.05
C GLY A 397 -3.65 9.88 0.17
N SER A 398 -3.04 10.14 1.33
CA SER A 398 -3.70 10.49 2.60
C SER A 398 -4.17 11.95 2.64
N GLY A 399 -3.63 12.81 1.76
CA GLY A 399 -3.86 14.25 1.77
C GLY A 399 -3.15 15.02 2.90
N TYR A 400 -2.23 14.37 3.62
CA TYR A 400 -1.33 14.97 4.60
C TYR A 400 0.02 14.24 4.60
N VAL A 401 1.01 14.78 5.31
CA VAL A 401 2.27 14.07 5.57
C VAL A 401 2.68 14.23 7.03
N SER A 402 3.36 13.22 7.55
CA SER A 402 4.01 13.22 8.85
C SER A 402 5.38 13.93 8.80
N PRO A 403 5.92 14.34 9.96
CA PRO A 403 7.27 14.90 10.04
C PRO A 403 8.37 13.99 9.51
N ASP A 404 8.23 12.67 9.63
CA ASP A 404 9.24 11.71 9.14
C ASP A 404 9.15 11.51 7.63
N ALA A 405 7.94 11.52 7.05
CA ALA A 405 7.78 11.57 5.61
C ALA A 405 8.37 12.86 5.03
N ALA A 406 8.04 14.03 5.60
CA ALA A 406 8.57 15.30 5.13
C ALA A 406 10.10 15.32 5.04
N LYS A 407 10.82 14.79 6.05
CA LYS A 407 12.29 14.67 6.01
C LYS A 407 12.79 13.75 4.91
N SER A 408 12.00 12.75 4.53
CA SER A 408 12.37 11.73 3.54
C SER A 408 12.06 12.17 2.10
N LEU A 409 11.17 13.15 1.91
CA LEU A 409 10.77 13.67 0.60
C LEU A 409 11.88 14.43 -0.15
N GLY A 410 13.06 14.60 0.46
CA GLY A 410 14.26 15.06 -0.25
C GLY A 410 14.61 14.19 -1.48
N TRP A 411 14.22 12.91 -1.45
CA TRP A 411 14.39 12.00 -2.59
C TRP A 411 13.46 12.30 -3.78
N ALA A 412 12.41 13.10 -3.60
CA ALA A 412 11.51 13.51 -4.68
C ALA A 412 12.07 14.65 -5.55
N ASP A 413 13.28 15.15 -5.26
CA ASP A 413 13.95 16.12 -6.13
C ASP A 413 14.34 15.47 -7.47
N GLN A 414 13.79 16.00 -8.57
CA GLN A 414 14.03 15.55 -9.94
C GLN A 414 14.67 16.66 -10.80
N SER A 415 15.22 17.70 -10.17
CA SER A 415 15.79 18.85 -10.89
C SER A 415 17.04 18.53 -11.71
N GLN A 416 17.74 17.44 -11.39
CA GLN A 416 18.96 16.99 -12.08
C GLN A 416 18.65 16.05 -13.28
N GLY A 417 17.38 15.98 -13.71
CA GLY A 417 16.89 15.08 -14.76
C GLY A 417 16.02 13.95 -14.21
N THR A 418 15.53 13.07 -15.09
CA THR A 418 14.70 11.89 -14.76
C THR A 418 15.18 11.26 -13.45
N GLY A 419 14.36 11.36 -12.40
CA GLY A 419 14.71 11.06 -11.00
C GLY A 419 15.86 10.06 -10.89
N GLY A 420 17.04 10.57 -10.53
CA GLY A 420 18.34 9.98 -10.90
C GLY A 420 18.37 8.45 -10.85
N ASP A 421 18.89 7.85 -11.93
CA ASP A 421 18.96 6.39 -12.13
C ASP A 421 19.19 5.64 -10.81
N ILE A 422 18.10 5.06 -10.29
CA ILE A 422 18.08 4.38 -8.99
C ILE A 422 19.08 3.22 -8.99
N ASN A 423 19.29 2.57 -10.15
CA ASN A 423 20.27 1.51 -10.29
C ASN A 423 21.70 2.05 -10.15
N ALA A 424 22.06 3.09 -10.89
CA ALA A 424 23.38 3.72 -10.77
C ALA A 424 23.64 4.23 -9.35
N ALA A 425 22.62 4.80 -8.69
CA ALA A 425 22.73 5.25 -7.32
C ALA A 425 22.92 4.08 -6.34
N TRP A 426 22.28 2.94 -6.59
CA TRP A 426 22.47 1.73 -5.78
C TRP A 426 23.90 1.23 -5.90
N GLU A 427 24.41 1.09 -7.13
CA GLU A 427 25.77 0.65 -7.40
C GLU A 427 26.79 1.57 -6.72
N ALA A 428 26.63 2.90 -6.82
CA ALA A 428 27.48 3.86 -6.13
C ALA A 428 27.46 3.69 -4.59
N SER A 429 26.29 3.36 -4.01
CA SER A 429 26.16 3.13 -2.57
C SER A 429 26.85 1.85 -2.08
N THR A 430 27.06 0.87 -2.97
CA THR A 430 27.72 -0.39 -2.63
C THR A 430 29.25 -0.32 -2.67
N GLN A 431 29.82 0.72 -3.30
CA GLN A 431 31.26 0.91 -3.44
C GLN A 431 31.91 1.64 -2.25
N GLY A 432 31.13 2.09 -1.25
CA GLY A 432 31.63 2.74 -0.03
C GLY A 432 32.21 1.77 1.02
N PRO A 433 33.08 2.23 1.94
CA PRO A 433 33.64 1.37 2.99
C PRO A 433 32.53 0.81 3.90
N SER A 434 32.41 -0.52 3.97
CA SER A 434 31.48 -1.20 4.89
C SER A 434 31.91 -0.96 6.34
N PRO A 435 30.98 -0.74 7.29
CA PRO A 435 31.30 -0.70 8.72
C PRO A 435 31.89 -2.06 9.13
N VAL A 436 33.16 -2.04 9.52
CA VAL A 436 33.90 -3.20 10.01
C VAL A 436 33.65 -3.28 11.51
N ASP A 437 32.59 -3.97 11.95
CA ASP A 437 32.45 -4.44 13.34
C ASP A 437 31.37 -5.52 13.44
N ALA A 438 31.64 -6.70 12.88
CA ALA A 438 30.98 -7.94 13.25
C ALA A 438 32.02 -8.85 13.91
N SER A 439 31.80 -9.23 15.17
CA SER A 439 32.72 -10.09 15.92
C SER A 439 32.94 -11.41 15.16
N PRO A 440 34.19 -11.88 14.92
CA PRO A 440 34.49 -12.87 13.88
C PRO A 440 33.92 -14.29 14.05
N ASN A 441 33.36 -14.65 15.21
CA ASN A 441 33.24 -16.06 15.63
C ASN A 441 31.89 -16.49 16.24
N THR A 442 30.82 -15.73 16.13
CA THR A 442 29.48 -16.15 16.60
C THR A 442 28.51 -16.44 15.46
N PRO A 443 27.90 -17.63 15.39
CA PRO A 443 26.94 -18.02 14.35
C PRO A 443 25.58 -17.30 14.43
N ASP A 444 25.35 -16.45 15.44
CA ASP A 444 24.06 -15.81 15.72
C ASP A 444 23.76 -14.54 14.90
N SER A 445 24.66 -14.12 13.99
CA SER A 445 24.44 -12.96 13.10
C SER A 445 23.93 -13.39 11.71
N GLN A 446 22.97 -14.31 11.67
CA GLN A 446 22.20 -14.52 10.45
C GLN A 446 21.31 -13.30 10.22
N ALA A 447 21.41 -12.67 9.04
CA ALA A 447 20.34 -11.83 8.54
C ALA A 447 19.15 -12.74 8.21
N SER A 448 18.29 -12.93 9.21
CA SER A 448 16.99 -13.60 9.13
C SER A 448 15.91 -12.56 8.87
N LEU A 449 14.80 -12.97 8.24
CA LEU A 449 13.58 -12.16 8.17
C LEU A 449 13.10 -11.72 9.57
N ASP A 450 13.45 -12.49 10.60
CA ASP A 450 13.10 -12.21 12.00
C ASP A 450 14.12 -11.31 12.74
N SER A 451 15.29 -11.03 12.13
CA SER A 451 16.36 -10.27 12.80
C SER A 451 16.41 -8.81 12.31
N VAL A 452 16.23 -7.86 13.22
CA VAL A 452 16.33 -6.41 12.94
C VAL A 452 17.79 -5.96 13.04
N ASN A 453 18.70 -6.53 12.23
CA ASN A 453 20.10 -6.11 12.21
C ASN A 453 20.37 -5.22 10.99
N SER A 454 20.16 -3.91 11.17
CA SER A 454 20.44 -2.88 10.16
C SER A 454 21.95 -2.74 9.95
N SER A 455 22.50 -3.35 8.90
CA SER A 455 23.89 -3.14 8.48
C SER A 455 24.02 -2.18 7.27
N ALA A 456 22.91 -1.65 6.76
CA ALA A 456 22.92 -0.62 5.73
C ALA A 456 23.12 0.78 6.36
N PRO A 457 23.99 1.65 5.79
CA PRO A 457 24.04 3.05 6.20
C PRO A 457 22.68 3.71 5.97
N THR A 458 22.12 4.30 7.01
CA THR A 458 20.90 5.11 6.96
C THR A 458 21.21 6.38 6.16
N ALA A 459 21.05 6.32 4.83
CA ALA A 459 21.23 7.49 3.99
C ALA A 459 20.06 8.46 4.24
N THR A 460 20.34 9.56 4.93
CA THR A 460 19.39 10.68 5.07
C THR A 460 19.07 11.24 3.69
N ALA A 461 17.81 11.60 3.46
CA ALA A 461 17.43 12.26 2.21
C ALA A 461 18.23 13.56 2.01
N PRO A 462 18.68 13.85 0.79
CA PRO A 462 19.38 15.10 0.51
C PRO A 462 18.44 16.29 0.62
N THR A 463 18.97 17.47 0.94
CA THR A 463 18.21 18.71 0.76
C THR A 463 17.99 18.93 -0.74
N PRO A 464 16.73 19.11 -1.19
CA PRO A 464 16.45 19.39 -2.59
C PRO A 464 17.16 20.65 -3.08
N SER A 465 17.64 20.58 -4.30
CA SER A 465 18.21 21.71 -5.03
C SER A 465 17.13 22.64 -5.60
N VAL A 466 15.96 22.09 -5.93
CA VAL A 466 14.73 22.82 -6.22
C VAL A 466 13.68 22.38 -5.18
N PRO A 467 12.95 23.32 -4.54
CA PRO A 467 11.98 22.95 -3.52
C PRO A 467 10.98 21.90 -4.00
N VAL A 468 10.74 20.87 -3.19
CA VAL A 468 9.69 19.87 -3.43
C VAL A 468 8.39 20.42 -2.85
N SER A 469 7.35 20.49 -3.68
CA SER A 469 6.01 20.93 -3.31
C SER A 469 5.13 19.74 -2.97
N VAL A 470 4.58 19.69 -1.76
CA VAL A 470 3.74 18.61 -1.26
C VAL A 470 2.31 19.12 -1.15
N LEU A 471 1.38 18.55 -1.93
CA LEU A 471 -0.02 18.94 -1.88
C LEU A 471 -0.68 18.33 -0.64
N VAL A 472 -1.21 19.15 0.26
CA VAL A 472 -1.86 18.70 1.51
C VAL A 472 -3.12 19.51 1.81
N ALA A 473 -4.05 18.97 2.60
CA ALA A 473 -5.21 19.74 3.02
C ALA A 473 -4.82 20.90 3.96
N ASP A 474 -5.48 22.04 3.84
CA ASP A 474 -5.27 23.27 4.61
C ASP A 474 -5.24 23.09 6.13
N ASN A 475 -6.12 22.25 6.67
CA ASN A 475 -6.18 21.96 8.10
C ASN A 475 -5.13 20.94 8.59
N THR A 476 -4.21 20.50 7.73
CA THR A 476 -3.14 19.55 8.08
C THR A 476 -1.80 20.23 8.41
N VAL A 477 -1.76 21.57 8.37
CA VAL A 477 -0.57 22.37 8.60
C VAL A 477 -0.92 23.54 9.53
N TRP A 478 -0.42 23.54 10.77
CA TRP A 478 -0.86 24.53 11.79
C TRP A 478 0.26 25.16 12.62
N GLN A 479 1.46 24.59 12.65
CA GLN A 479 2.61 25.11 13.42
C GLN A 479 3.89 25.01 12.59
N VAL A 480 3.92 25.69 11.43
CA VAL A 480 5.11 25.84 10.60
C VAL A 480 5.21 27.27 10.05
N PRO A 481 6.38 27.73 9.60
CA PRO A 481 6.48 28.98 8.83
C PRO A 481 5.60 28.91 7.58
N GLN A 482 4.66 29.84 7.44
CA GLN A 482 3.72 29.88 6.32
C GLN A 482 3.67 31.26 5.63
N SER A 483 3.33 31.33 4.35
CA SER A 483 2.92 32.55 3.64
C SER A 483 1.84 32.17 2.62
N GLY A 484 0.61 32.64 2.83
CA GLY A 484 -0.57 32.15 2.11
C GLY A 484 -0.70 30.63 2.24
N ARG A 485 -0.93 29.95 1.11
CA ARG A 485 -1.05 28.49 1.01
C ARG A 485 0.25 27.70 1.18
N PHE A 486 1.38 28.37 1.34
CA PHE A 486 2.70 27.75 1.39
C PHE A 486 3.18 27.57 2.83
N GLY A 487 3.67 26.39 3.20
CA GLY A 487 4.28 26.13 4.51
C GLY A 487 5.62 25.40 4.41
N MET A 488 6.58 25.71 5.28
CA MET A 488 7.89 25.04 5.28
C MET A 488 7.86 23.81 6.21
N LEU A 489 7.81 22.61 5.63
CA LEU A 489 7.74 21.35 6.39
C LEU A 489 9.11 20.85 6.85
N ALA A 490 10.11 20.98 5.98
CA ALA A 490 11.51 20.66 6.21
C ALA A 490 12.40 21.50 5.26
N PRO A 491 13.73 21.55 5.43
CA PRO A 491 14.60 22.26 4.50
C PRO A 491 14.40 21.79 3.05
N GLY A 492 13.97 22.70 2.17
CA GLY A 492 13.68 22.40 0.76
C GLY A 492 12.37 21.64 0.50
N ILE A 493 11.55 21.38 1.53
CA ILE A 493 10.25 20.69 1.42
C ILE A 493 9.14 21.65 1.85
N ARG A 494 8.23 21.95 0.94
CA ARG A 494 7.17 22.94 1.11
C ARG A 494 5.80 22.31 0.96
N SER A 495 4.89 22.51 1.92
CA SER A 495 3.49 22.23 1.73
C SER A 495 2.85 23.28 0.82
N VAL A 496 1.91 22.85 -0.01
CA VAL A 496 1.00 23.69 -0.78
C VAL A 496 -0.41 23.24 -0.44
N THR A 497 -1.13 24.07 0.30
CA THR A 497 -2.42 23.67 0.89
C THR A 497 -3.58 23.84 -0.07
N TYR A 498 -4.49 22.86 -0.11
CA TYR A 498 -5.80 22.96 -0.78
C TYR A 498 -6.96 22.88 0.23
N GLN A 499 -8.17 23.29 -0.16
CA GLN A 499 -9.33 23.26 0.74
C GLN A 499 -9.72 21.84 1.14
N GLY A 500 -9.46 21.46 2.39
CA GLY A 500 -9.70 20.10 2.89
C GLY A 500 -11.20 19.74 2.91
N SER A 501 -12.09 20.70 3.14
CA SER A 501 -13.53 20.49 3.15
C SER A 501 -14.09 20.13 1.78
N LEU A 502 -13.61 20.77 0.70
CA LEU A 502 -13.95 20.42 -0.67
C LEU A 502 -13.44 19.02 -1.01
N ALA A 503 -12.15 18.75 -0.79
CA ALA A 503 -11.55 17.45 -1.07
C ALA A 503 -12.26 16.29 -0.32
N ALA A 504 -12.58 16.48 0.96
CA ALA A 504 -13.32 15.50 1.75
C ALA A 504 -14.76 15.28 1.24
N THR A 505 -15.38 16.27 0.61
CA THR A 505 -16.74 16.16 0.06
C THR A 505 -16.72 15.41 -1.27
N LEU A 506 -15.71 15.66 -2.09
CA LEU A 506 -15.49 14.89 -3.32
C LEU A 506 -15.16 13.42 -2.98
N ALA A 507 -14.34 13.17 -1.94
CA ALA A 507 -13.99 11.84 -1.45
C ALA A 507 -15.22 11.01 -1.02
N GLN A 508 -16.22 11.62 -0.37
CA GLN A 508 -17.48 10.96 -0.03
C GLN A 508 -18.29 10.54 -1.27
N ALA A 509 -18.14 11.27 -2.39
CA ALA A 509 -18.84 11.01 -3.63
C ALA A 509 -18.16 9.97 -4.53
N ALA A 510 -17.04 9.39 -4.09
CA ALA A 510 -16.43 8.23 -4.74
C ALA A 510 -17.41 7.03 -4.79
N THR A 511 -17.13 6.08 -5.69
CA THR A 511 -17.94 4.85 -5.87
C THR A 511 -18.13 4.13 -4.54
N TYR A 512 -17.01 3.88 -3.86
CA TYR A 512 -16.97 3.49 -2.46
C TYR A 512 -16.56 4.74 -1.68
N PRO A 513 -17.45 5.32 -0.85
CA PRO A 513 -17.16 6.56 -0.14
C PRO A 513 -15.88 6.47 0.68
N ILE A 514 -15.04 7.50 0.56
CA ILE A 514 -13.71 7.52 1.19
C ILE A 514 -13.77 8.32 2.48
N THR A 515 -13.20 7.74 3.53
CA THR A 515 -12.87 8.40 4.81
C THR A 515 -11.47 8.98 4.70
N VAL A 516 -11.33 10.25 5.04
CA VAL A 516 -10.05 10.98 4.98
C VAL A 516 -9.63 11.45 6.37
N GLY A 517 -8.34 11.34 6.72
CA GLY A 517 -7.81 11.75 8.03
C GLY A 517 -7.92 13.24 8.34
N TYR A 518 -8.03 14.08 7.32
CA TYR A 518 -8.28 15.52 7.45
C TYR A 518 -9.77 15.89 7.56
N GLY A 519 -10.68 14.90 7.54
CA GLY A 519 -12.10 15.11 7.74
C GLY A 519 -12.49 15.08 9.22
N ASN A 520 -13.25 16.07 9.67
CA ASN A 520 -13.71 16.18 11.07
C ASN A 520 -14.45 14.92 11.53
N GLU A 521 -13.87 14.24 12.52
CA GLU A 521 -14.40 13.02 13.14
C GLU A 521 -15.80 13.24 13.72
N ALA A 522 -16.09 14.43 14.28
CA ALA A 522 -17.40 14.74 14.85
C ALA A 522 -18.52 14.80 13.80
N ALA A 523 -18.19 14.98 12.51
CA ALA A 523 -19.13 15.02 11.39
C ALA A 523 -19.05 13.77 10.50
N ARG A 524 -18.32 12.73 10.94
CA ARG A 524 -18.11 11.49 10.19
C ARG A 524 -19.28 10.54 10.43
N PHE A 525 -19.98 10.14 9.37
CA PHE A 525 -21.06 9.16 9.42
C PHE A 525 -20.84 8.09 8.35
N ASP A 526 -21.63 7.01 8.34
CA ASP A 526 -21.60 6.07 7.22
C ASP A 526 -22.12 6.75 5.95
N TYR A 527 -21.20 7.18 5.10
CA TYR A 527 -21.52 7.91 3.88
C TYR A 527 -22.32 7.08 2.88
N SER A 528 -22.38 5.75 3.02
CA SER A 528 -23.21 4.90 2.16
C SER A 528 -24.71 5.06 2.41
N LEU A 529 -25.11 5.68 3.52
CA LEU A 529 -26.51 6.02 3.83
C LEU A 529 -27.11 7.00 2.82
N ASP A 530 -26.29 7.83 2.18
CA ASP A 530 -26.69 8.69 1.07
C ASP A 530 -26.35 7.98 -0.25
N SER A 531 -27.29 7.97 -1.21
CA SER A 531 -27.12 7.30 -2.51
C SER A 531 -25.96 7.88 -3.33
N ALA A 532 -25.49 7.14 -4.33
CA ALA A 532 -24.52 7.67 -5.28
C ALA A 532 -25.02 8.96 -5.98
N ALA A 533 -26.33 9.06 -6.24
CA ALA A 533 -26.92 10.25 -6.85
C ALA A 533 -26.86 11.48 -5.92
N THR A 534 -27.21 11.34 -4.63
CA THR A 534 -27.18 12.46 -3.67
C THR A 534 -25.76 12.89 -3.31
N ARG A 535 -24.83 11.93 -3.20
CA ARG A 535 -23.40 12.25 -2.99
C ARG A 535 -22.82 12.95 -4.20
N SER A 536 -23.13 12.50 -5.42
CA SER A 536 -22.68 13.16 -6.65
C SER A 536 -23.26 14.57 -6.79
N ALA A 537 -24.55 14.76 -6.48
CA ALA A 537 -25.16 16.08 -6.47
C ALA A 537 -24.52 17.00 -5.43
N THR A 538 -24.20 16.47 -4.24
CA THR A 538 -23.49 17.21 -3.19
C THR A 538 -22.09 17.63 -3.63
N ALA A 539 -21.34 16.74 -4.27
CA ALA A 539 -20.00 17.03 -4.80
C ALA A 539 -20.04 18.11 -5.89
N ALA A 540 -20.95 17.99 -6.88
CA ALA A 540 -21.16 19.02 -7.90
C ALA A 540 -21.52 20.38 -7.26
N SER A 541 -22.41 20.36 -6.26
CA SER A 541 -22.82 21.56 -5.56
C SER A 541 -21.70 22.20 -4.75
N ALA A 542 -20.86 21.38 -4.11
CA ALA A 542 -19.72 21.82 -3.33
C ALA A 542 -18.66 22.53 -4.18
N VAL A 543 -18.44 22.10 -5.44
CA VAL A 543 -17.55 22.80 -6.38
C VAL A 543 -18.03 24.24 -6.62
N THR A 544 -19.32 24.39 -6.93
CA THR A 544 -19.92 25.71 -7.15
C THR A 544 -19.85 26.58 -5.89
N LEU A 545 -20.11 25.98 -4.72
CA LEU A 545 -20.04 26.66 -3.43
C LEU A 545 -18.60 27.10 -3.10
N ALA A 546 -17.59 26.26 -3.33
CA ALA A 546 -16.19 26.61 -3.10
C ALA A 546 -15.74 27.79 -3.98
N VAL A 547 -16.09 27.78 -5.27
CA VAL A 547 -15.81 28.91 -6.19
C VAL A 547 -16.55 30.19 -5.77
N ALA A 548 -17.76 30.08 -5.22
CA ALA A 548 -18.51 31.23 -4.74
C ALA A 548 -17.93 31.79 -3.43
N ALA A 549 -17.62 30.94 -2.46
CA ALA A 549 -17.06 31.31 -1.16
C ALA A 549 -15.71 32.03 -1.31
N ASN A 550 -14.85 31.52 -2.18
CA ASN A 550 -13.53 32.08 -2.44
C ASN A 550 -13.58 33.46 -3.14
N ARG A 551 -14.73 33.85 -3.70
CA ARG A 551 -14.96 35.22 -4.23
C ARG A 551 -15.43 36.21 -3.15
N GLN A 552 -15.90 35.73 -1.99
CA GLN A 552 -16.48 36.57 -0.94
C GLN A 552 -15.47 37.01 0.13
N GLU A 553 -14.29 36.38 0.24
CA GLU A 553 -13.23 36.79 1.19
C GLU A 553 -12.56 38.13 0.83
N LEU A 554 -12.93 38.73 -0.30
CA LEU A 554 -12.51 40.06 -0.69
C LEU A 554 -13.25 41.13 0.14
N PRO A 555 -12.54 42.05 0.83
CA PRO A 555 -13.19 43.17 1.48
C PRO A 555 -14.04 43.93 0.47
N SER A 556 -15.34 44.11 0.74
CA SER A 556 -16.15 45.03 -0.05
C SER A 556 -15.54 46.43 0.07
N PRO A 557 -15.30 47.17 -1.04
CA PRO A 557 -14.79 48.55 -0.98
C PRO A 557 -15.87 49.56 -0.52
N ALA A 558 -16.75 49.15 0.38
CA ALA A 558 -17.90 49.93 0.84
C ALA A 558 -17.89 50.09 2.36
N ALA A 559 -16.76 50.52 2.92
CA ALA A 559 -16.69 51.06 4.28
C ALA A 559 -15.38 51.81 4.50
N GLU A 560 -15.16 52.93 3.78
CA GLU A 560 -14.33 54.10 4.16
C GLU A 560 -13.99 54.95 2.92
N ALA A 561 -15.01 55.43 2.20
CA ALA A 561 -14.84 56.66 1.43
C ALA A 561 -14.98 57.83 2.43
N VAL A 562 -13.91 58.12 3.17
CA VAL A 562 -13.73 59.45 3.73
C VAL A 562 -13.38 60.34 2.53
N ASP A 563 -14.28 61.26 2.21
CA ASP A 563 -14.09 62.30 1.20
C ASP A 563 -12.94 63.24 1.64
N THR A 564 -11.70 62.83 1.39
CA THR A 564 -10.55 63.73 1.34
C THR A 564 -10.26 63.96 -0.14
N GLY A 565 -10.79 65.06 -0.68
CA GLY A 565 -10.58 65.47 -2.06
C GLY A 565 -9.12 65.74 -2.41
N ASP A 566 -8.37 64.68 -2.67
CA ASP A 566 -7.06 64.71 -3.32
C ASP A 566 -7.08 63.77 -4.53
N ASP A 567 -6.90 64.37 -5.69
CA ASP A 567 -7.02 63.80 -7.02
C ASP A 567 -5.70 63.07 -7.33
N THR A 568 -5.49 61.91 -6.70
CA THR A 568 -4.40 60.99 -7.07
C THR A 568 -5.01 59.73 -7.68
N LEU A 569 -4.64 59.47 -8.93
CA LEU A 569 -5.00 58.28 -9.70
C LEU A 569 -4.50 57.03 -8.96
N GLU A 570 -5.33 56.47 -8.09
CA GLU A 570 -5.08 55.20 -7.44
C GLU A 570 -5.08 54.10 -8.51
N GLN A 571 -3.91 53.48 -8.69
CA GLN A 571 -3.81 52.15 -9.26
C GLN A 571 -4.60 51.22 -8.35
N SER A 572 -5.82 50.88 -8.76
CA SER A 572 -6.57 49.81 -8.13
C SER A 572 -5.75 48.53 -8.26
N HIS A 573 -5.05 48.13 -7.21
CA HIS A 573 -4.56 46.77 -7.08
C HIS A 573 -5.78 45.85 -7.22
N GLU A 574 -5.88 45.12 -8.33
CA GLU A 574 -6.84 44.03 -8.45
C GLU A 574 -6.56 43.08 -7.29
N VAL A 575 -7.41 43.11 -6.27
CA VAL A 575 -7.34 42.16 -5.17
C VAL A 575 -7.74 40.81 -5.77
N SER A 576 -6.74 40.01 -6.13
CA SER A 576 -6.90 38.67 -6.66
C SER A 576 -7.42 37.77 -5.55
N ALA A 577 -8.54 37.08 -5.77
CA ALA A 577 -9.01 36.03 -4.89
C ALA A 577 -7.93 34.92 -4.76
N ASP A 578 -7.90 34.24 -3.61
CA ASP A 578 -6.95 33.15 -3.38
C ASP A 578 -7.17 32.02 -4.41
N PRO A 579 -6.11 31.36 -4.91
CA PRO A 579 -6.27 30.23 -5.82
C PRO A 579 -6.95 29.02 -5.16
N LEU A 580 -7.93 28.44 -5.85
CA LEU A 580 -8.60 27.20 -5.48
C LEU A 580 -8.00 26.01 -6.22
N LEU A 581 -7.63 24.95 -5.47
CA LEU A 581 -7.28 23.65 -6.03
C LEU A 581 -8.36 22.61 -5.72
N MET A 582 -8.97 22.07 -6.77
CA MET A 582 -9.89 20.96 -6.70
C MET A 582 -9.12 19.63 -6.82
N MET A 583 -8.97 18.93 -5.70
CA MET A 583 -8.39 17.58 -5.66
C MET A 583 -9.51 16.55 -5.87
N LEU A 584 -9.55 15.90 -7.03
CA LEU A 584 -10.42 14.74 -7.22
C LEU A 584 -9.91 13.56 -6.36
N PRO A 585 -10.80 12.77 -5.74
CA PRO A 585 -10.39 11.61 -4.95
C PRO A 585 -9.89 10.50 -5.86
N ALA A 586 -9.00 9.63 -5.34
CA ALA A 586 -8.68 8.37 -6.01
C ALA A 586 -9.91 7.45 -6.04
N GLY A 587 -10.10 6.67 -7.12
CA GLY A 587 -11.18 5.69 -7.19
C GLY A 587 -12.57 6.24 -7.53
N GLN A 588 -12.66 7.45 -8.07
CA GLN A 588 -13.84 8.00 -8.73
C GLN A 588 -14.12 7.28 -10.06
N SER A 589 -15.40 6.95 -10.34
CA SER A 589 -15.81 6.36 -11.62
C SER A 589 -16.52 7.34 -12.54
N GLN A 590 -17.21 8.35 -12.00
CA GLN A 590 -18.05 9.25 -12.79
C GLN A 590 -17.88 10.72 -12.36
N PRO A 591 -16.72 11.34 -12.64
CA PRO A 591 -16.48 12.74 -12.26
C PRO A 591 -17.21 13.76 -13.15
N ARG A 592 -17.99 13.32 -14.15
CA ARG A 592 -18.59 14.19 -15.18
C ARG A 592 -19.34 15.37 -14.59
N ALA A 593 -20.28 15.13 -13.67
CA ALA A 593 -21.06 16.21 -13.06
C ALA A 593 -20.19 17.24 -12.31
N TRP A 594 -19.05 16.81 -11.75
CA TRP A 594 -18.15 17.67 -10.99
C TRP A 594 -17.26 18.48 -11.95
N LEU A 595 -16.75 17.84 -13.01
CA LEU A 595 -16.01 18.49 -14.09
C LEU A 595 -16.88 19.49 -14.86
N GLU A 596 -18.14 19.17 -15.10
CA GLU A 596 -19.13 20.08 -15.69
C GLU A 596 -19.40 21.29 -14.78
N SER A 597 -19.44 21.09 -13.46
CA SER A 597 -19.56 22.19 -12.50
C SER A 597 -18.35 23.12 -12.53
N ALA A 598 -17.13 22.55 -12.63
CA ALA A 598 -15.90 23.33 -12.80
C ALA A 598 -15.84 24.05 -14.15
N ALA A 599 -16.21 23.38 -15.24
CA ALA A 599 -16.30 23.96 -16.58
C ALA A 599 -17.30 25.13 -16.60
N ALA A 600 -18.48 24.95 -16.01
CA ALA A 600 -19.48 26.02 -15.90
C ALA A 600 -18.95 27.23 -15.11
N ALA A 601 -18.12 27.03 -14.08
CA ALA A 601 -17.48 28.12 -13.35
C ALA A 601 -16.47 28.89 -14.22
N LEU A 602 -15.70 28.19 -15.06
CA LEU A 602 -14.76 28.83 -16.00
C LEU A 602 -15.49 29.54 -17.15
N ASP A 603 -16.50 28.89 -17.74
CA ASP A 603 -17.27 29.42 -18.87
C ASP A 603 -18.10 30.66 -18.47
N SER A 604 -18.57 30.72 -17.21
CA SER A 604 -19.26 31.89 -16.65
C SER A 604 -18.33 32.97 -16.09
N HIS A 605 -17.00 32.78 -16.19
CA HIS A 605 -15.99 33.64 -15.59
C HIS A 605 -16.14 33.83 -14.07
N ALA A 606 -16.81 32.90 -13.39
CA ALA A 606 -16.81 32.80 -11.94
C ALA A 606 -15.43 32.37 -11.41
N ALA A 607 -14.66 31.65 -12.23
CA ALA A 607 -13.27 31.29 -12.03
C ALA A 607 -12.43 31.56 -13.29
N VAL A 608 -11.12 31.64 -13.14
CA VAL A 608 -10.15 31.71 -14.25
C VAL A 608 -9.21 30.50 -14.19
N PRO A 609 -8.79 29.92 -15.33
CA PRO A 609 -7.97 28.73 -15.32
C PRO A 609 -6.55 29.05 -14.84
N MET A 610 -5.99 28.19 -13.97
CA MET A 610 -4.62 28.27 -13.46
C MET A 610 -3.93 26.92 -13.59
N THR A 611 -2.69 26.91 -14.09
CA THR A 611 -1.94 25.65 -14.21
C THR A 611 -1.51 25.14 -12.83
N LEU A 612 -1.35 23.83 -12.68
CA LEU A 612 -0.83 23.26 -11.43
C LEU A 612 0.55 23.81 -11.08
N LYS A 613 1.40 24.01 -12.10
CA LYS A 613 2.74 24.60 -11.94
C LYS A 613 2.67 26.00 -11.32
N ASP A 614 1.78 26.85 -11.79
CA ASP A 614 1.58 28.18 -11.20
C ASP A 614 1.01 28.08 -9.78
N TYR A 615 0.09 27.13 -9.54
CA TYR A 615 -0.51 26.91 -8.23
C TYR A 615 0.54 26.57 -7.16
N VAL A 616 1.54 25.74 -7.49
CA VAL A 616 2.62 25.35 -6.55
C VAL A 616 3.79 26.33 -6.50
N SER A 617 3.82 27.33 -7.37
CA SER A 617 4.90 28.32 -7.46
C SER A 617 4.70 29.49 -6.48
N THR A 618 5.76 29.86 -5.79
CA THR A 618 5.79 31.05 -4.92
C THR A 618 6.13 32.31 -5.70
N SER A 619 5.53 33.44 -5.32
CA SER A 619 6.03 34.75 -5.71
C SER A 619 7.33 35.10 -4.95
N ALA A 620 8.11 36.04 -5.47
CA ALA A 620 9.33 36.50 -4.81
C ALA A 620 9.07 37.03 -3.38
N GLN A 621 7.95 37.73 -3.17
CA GLN A 621 7.54 38.21 -1.86
C GLN A 621 7.23 37.06 -0.90
N GLN A 622 6.45 36.06 -1.35
CA GLN A 622 6.12 34.90 -0.52
C GLN A 622 7.36 34.10 -0.14
N GLU A 623 8.31 33.96 -1.06
CA GLU A 623 9.59 33.28 -0.80
C GLU A 623 10.41 34.02 0.27
N GLU A 624 10.47 35.35 0.20
CA GLU A 624 11.15 36.19 1.20
C GLU A 624 10.47 36.09 2.58
N GLU A 625 9.13 36.18 2.62
CA GLU A 625 8.35 36.05 3.85
C GLU A 625 8.53 34.68 4.51
N LEU A 626 8.47 33.60 3.72
CA LEU A 626 8.74 32.24 4.20
C LEU A 626 10.15 32.13 4.77
N GLY A 627 11.15 32.66 4.06
CA GLY A 627 12.54 32.67 4.51
C GLY A 627 12.74 33.45 5.81
N ALA A 628 12.05 34.57 5.99
CA ALA A 628 12.07 35.36 7.22
C ALA A 628 11.43 34.58 8.39
N ARG A 629 10.22 34.07 8.21
CA ARG A 629 9.49 33.30 9.24
C ARG A 629 10.23 32.02 9.64
N ALA A 630 10.90 31.36 8.71
CA ALA A 630 11.69 30.16 8.99
C ALA A 630 12.89 30.43 9.92
N ARG A 631 13.55 31.59 9.76
CA ARG A 631 14.64 32.02 10.66
C ARG A 631 14.11 32.26 12.07
N ASP A 632 12.94 32.85 12.22
CA ASP A 632 12.31 33.12 13.52
C ASP A 632 11.81 31.84 14.21
N PHE A 633 11.31 30.88 13.43
CA PHE A 633 10.80 29.60 13.92
C PHE A 633 11.89 28.67 14.46
N SER A 634 13.15 28.87 14.05
CA SER A 634 14.30 28.04 14.44
C SER A 634 14.63 28.08 15.97
N ASN A 635 13.88 28.85 16.76
CA ASN A 635 14.02 29.01 18.22
C ASN A 635 13.40 27.86 19.06
N GLY A 636 13.38 26.62 18.55
CA GLY A 636 13.05 25.42 19.33
C GLY A 636 11.56 25.04 19.41
N GLN A 637 10.71 25.57 18.52
CA GLN A 637 9.33 25.10 18.39
C GLN A 637 9.28 23.81 17.55
N ALA A 638 8.53 22.81 18.02
CA ALA A 638 8.27 21.61 17.23
C ALA A 638 7.30 21.96 16.09
N ALA A 639 7.64 21.55 14.87
CA ALA A 639 6.75 21.69 13.74
C ALA A 639 5.49 20.86 13.95
N GLY A 640 4.31 21.47 13.79
CA GLY A 640 3.02 20.79 13.91
C GLY A 640 2.29 20.73 12.57
N PHE A 641 2.25 19.53 12.01
CA PHE A 641 1.55 19.18 10.78
C PHE A 641 1.30 17.66 10.75
N GLY A 642 0.33 17.21 9.95
CA GLY A 642 -0.11 15.82 9.86
C GLY A 642 -1.63 15.69 9.86
N ALA A 643 -2.16 14.53 10.22
CA ALA A 643 -3.60 14.34 10.39
C ALA A 643 -4.13 15.19 11.57
N PRO A 644 -5.12 16.07 11.37
CA PRO A 644 -5.73 16.84 12.45
C PRO A 644 -6.70 16.04 13.31
N TYR A 645 -7.19 14.90 12.82
CA TYR A 645 -8.15 13.99 13.49
C TYR A 645 -7.64 12.55 13.47
N SER A 646 -8.33 11.64 14.17
CA SER A 646 -8.02 10.21 14.06
C SER A 646 -8.31 9.72 12.64
N ASP A 647 -7.33 9.04 12.05
CA ASP A 647 -7.43 8.43 10.73
C ASP A 647 -7.39 6.90 10.87
N PRO A 648 -8.53 6.21 10.76
CA PRO A 648 -8.58 4.75 10.88
C PRO A 648 -8.05 4.04 9.60
N THR A 649 -7.72 4.78 8.55
CA THR A 649 -7.27 4.22 7.27
C THR A 649 -5.77 3.95 7.24
N VAL A 650 -5.03 4.43 8.25
CA VAL A 650 -3.57 4.33 8.35
C VAL A 650 -3.10 2.87 8.35
N VAL A 651 -1.91 2.64 7.78
CA VAL A 651 -1.23 1.35 7.82
C VAL A 651 -0.75 1.06 9.25
N SER A 652 -1.12 -0.09 9.80
CA SER A 652 -0.80 -0.44 11.19
C SER A 652 0.69 -0.67 11.42
N ASP A 653 1.14 -0.57 12.67
CA ASP A 653 2.54 -0.77 13.02
C ASP A 653 3.02 -2.20 12.70
N THR A 654 2.16 -3.20 12.82
CA THR A 654 2.50 -4.59 12.46
C THR A 654 2.71 -4.76 10.95
N GLU A 655 1.89 -4.11 10.13
CA GLU A 655 2.09 -4.06 8.68
C GLU A 655 3.40 -3.32 8.32
N ILE A 656 3.68 -2.18 8.95
CA ILE A 656 4.90 -1.39 8.73
C ILE A 656 6.15 -2.17 9.13
N LEU A 657 6.16 -2.82 10.29
CA LEU A 657 7.29 -3.63 10.76
C LEU A 657 7.58 -4.76 9.78
N ARG A 658 6.54 -5.41 9.28
CA ARG A 658 6.66 -6.49 8.29
C ARG A 658 7.21 -5.98 6.95
N VAL A 659 6.76 -4.81 6.49
CA VAL A 659 7.29 -4.17 5.28
C VAL A 659 8.75 -3.79 5.46
N ARG A 660 9.11 -3.21 6.61
CA ARG A 660 10.49 -2.87 6.95
C ARG A 660 11.39 -4.10 6.89
N GLN A 661 11.04 -5.18 7.60
CA GLN A 661 11.82 -6.42 7.61
C GLN A 661 12.06 -6.96 6.20
N GLN A 662 11.02 -7.03 5.36
CA GLN A 662 11.15 -7.54 4.00
C GLN A 662 11.93 -6.58 3.09
N SER A 663 11.78 -5.27 3.23
CA SER A 663 12.55 -4.28 2.45
C SER A 663 14.04 -4.28 2.79
N ASP A 664 14.38 -4.46 4.08
CA ASP A 664 15.76 -4.62 4.54
C ASP A 664 16.34 -5.95 4.02
N TYR A 665 15.59 -7.04 4.11
CA TYR A 665 16.00 -8.33 3.56
C TYR A 665 16.17 -8.30 2.04
N THR A 666 15.32 -7.56 1.32
CA THR A 666 15.45 -7.33 -0.12
C THR A 666 16.74 -6.57 -0.41
N ASN A 667 17.09 -5.56 0.38
CA ASN A 667 18.36 -4.84 0.24
C ASN A 667 19.56 -5.78 0.45
N ASP A 668 19.52 -6.65 1.45
CA ASP A 668 20.59 -7.63 1.71
C ASP A 668 20.75 -8.64 0.57
N LEU A 669 19.63 -9.17 0.05
CA LEU A 669 19.64 -10.03 -1.14
C LEU A 669 20.18 -9.29 -2.38
N THR A 670 19.85 -8.01 -2.52
CA THR A 670 20.36 -7.18 -3.63
C THR A 670 21.89 -7.00 -3.52
N ARG A 671 22.41 -6.75 -2.31
CA ARG A 671 23.86 -6.59 -2.07
C ARG A 671 24.64 -7.89 -2.26
N LEU A 672 23.98 -9.04 -2.15
CA LEU A 672 24.59 -10.35 -2.34
C LEU A 672 25.00 -10.59 -3.81
N MET A 673 24.27 -10.01 -4.76
CA MET A 673 24.50 -10.19 -6.18
C MET A 673 25.48 -9.14 -6.72
N VAL A 674 26.27 -9.54 -7.71
CA VAL A 674 27.21 -8.68 -8.42
C VAL A 674 26.76 -8.49 -9.86
N SER A 675 26.87 -7.27 -10.38
CA SER A 675 26.60 -6.98 -11.79
C SER A 675 27.59 -7.72 -12.69
N ASP A 676 27.09 -8.39 -13.73
CA ASP A 676 27.88 -9.05 -14.77
C ASP A 676 27.55 -8.41 -16.13
N PRO A 677 28.50 -7.82 -16.85
CA PRO A 677 28.25 -7.23 -18.17
C PRO A 677 27.67 -8.20 -19.21
N ALA A 678 27.80 -9.52 -19.00
CA ALA A 678 27.20 -10.54 -19.86
C ALA A 678 25.71 -10.79 -19.54
N ILE A 679 25.17 -10.22 -18.46
CA ILE A 679 23.80 -10.40 -17.98
C ILE A 679 23.09 -9.05 -18.00
N ALA A 680 21.97 -8.97 -18.73
CA ALA A 680 21.29 -7.68 -18.95
C ALA A 680 20.53 -7.15 -17.72
N VAL A 681 20.11 -8.02 -16.78
CA VAL A 681 19.47 -7.57 -15.53
C VAL A 681 20.53 -7.19 -14.50
N THR A 682 20.36 -6.06 -13.82
CA THR A 682 21.22 -5.65 -12.71
C THR A 682 20.71 -6.19 -11.37
N PRO A 683 21.54 -6.30 -10.32
CA PRO A 683 21.09 -6.69 -8.99
C PRO A 683 19.86 -5.93 -8.50
N TYR A 684 19.86 -4.60 -8.70
CA TYR A 684 18.75 -3.76 -8.27
C TYR A 684 17.48 -4.02 -9.06
N ASN A 685 17.56 -4.08 -10.39
CA ASN A 685 16.40 -4.32 -11.24
C ASN A 685 15.83 -5.73 -11.06
N PHE A 686 16.66 -6.72 -10.68
CA PHE A 686 16.21 -8.05 -10.32
C PHE A 686 15.29 -8.04 -9.07
N THR A 687 15.60 -7.23 -8.05
CA THR A 687 14.82 -7.19 -6.80
C THR A 687 13.84 -6.02 -6.71
N ALA A 688 13.83 -5.11 -7.68
CA ALA A 688 12.93 -3.95 -7.70
C ALA A 688 11.44 -4.34 -7.60
N PRO A 689 10.93 -5.36 -8.32
CA PRO A 689 9.51 -5.75 -8.20
C PRO A 689 9.13 -6.21 -6.79
N LEU A 690 10.05 -6.81 -6.03
CA LEU A 690 9.80 -7.17 -4.62
C LEU A 690 9.62 -5.92 -3.72
N ARG A 691 10.31 -4.81 -4.00
CA ARG A 691 10.05 -3.53 -3.31
C ARG A 691 8.71 -2.93 -3.73
N GLN A 692 8.36 -3.05 -5.01
CA GLN A 692 7.10 -2.57 -5.55
C GLN A 692 5.89 -3.33 -5.00
N ASP A 693 6.03 -4.63 -4.72
CA ASP A 693 5.03 -5.43 -4.00
C ASP A 693 4.82 -4.91 -2.58
N LEU A 694 5.88 -4.50 -1.88
CA LEU A 694 5.77 -3.90 -0.56
C LEU A 694 5.08 -2.53 -0.60
N LEU A 695 5.35 -1.70 -1.61
CA LEU A 695 4.64 -0.43 -1.82
C LEU A 695 3.16 -0.64 -2.11
N ARG A 696 2.82 -1.63 -2.95
CA ARG A 696 1.44 -2.03 -3.24
C ARG A 696 0.71 -2.52 -1.98
N ALA A 697 1.40 -3.27 -1.11
CA ALA A 697 0.85 -3.75 0.15
C ALA A 697 0.42 -2.61 1.11
N ILE A 698 0.98 -1.41 0.96
CA ILE A 698 0.65 -0.22 1.76
C ILE A 698 0.01 0.88 0.92
N GLY A 699 -0.63 0.50 -0.20
CA GLY A 699 -1.40 1.39 -1.07
C GLY A 699 -2.70 1.86 -0.42
N MET A 700 -3.12 3.09 -0.75
CA MET A 700 -4.32 3.71 -0.15
C MET A 700 -5.60 3.56 -1.00
N THR A 701 -5.48 3.21 -2.28
CA THR A 701 -6.56 3.33 -3.28
C THR A 701 -7.89 2.69 -2.87
N THR A 702 -7.86 1.51 -2.25
CA THR A 702 -9.05 0.81 -1.73
C THR A 702 -9.09 0.72 -0.21
N ARG A 703 -8.04 1.16 0.47
CA ARG A 703 -7.95 1.06 1.93
C ARG A 703 -8.85 2.10 2.60
N SER A 704 -8.96 3.30 2.04
CA SER A 704 -9.62 4.42 2.72
C SER A 704 -11.16 4.39 2.73
N SER A 705 -11.81 3.27 2.40
CA SER A 705 -13.27 3.14 2.44
C SER A 705 -13.70 2.02 3.38
N MET A 706 -14.74 2.27 4.18
CA MET A 706 -15.32 1.26 5.09
C MET A 706 -15.72 -0.03 4.35
N ALA A 707 -16.24 0.09 3.13
CA ALA A 707 -16.73 -1.03 2.34
C ALA A 707 -15.62 -1.96 1.84
N THR A 708 -14.39 -1.44 1.69
CA THR A 708 -13.27 -2.16 1.08
C THR A 708 -12.07 -2.34 2.00
N PHE A 709 -12.05 -1.73 3.19
CA PHE A 709 -10.93 -1.76 4.13
C PHE A 709 -10.48 -3.19 4.48
N ASP A 710 -11.40 -4.04 4.96
CA ASP A 710 -11.06 -5.41 5.41
C ASP A 710 -10.53 -6.29 4.27
N LYS A 711 -11.11 -6.13 3.07
CA LYS A 711 -10.59 -6.77 1.85
C LYS A 711 -9.19 -6.25 1.53
N SER A 712 -8.99 -4.93 1.56
CA SER A 712 -7.69 -4.31 1.29
C SER A 712 -6.60 -4.81 2.25
N VAL A 713 -6.90 -4.93 3.54
CA VAL A 713 -5.98 -5.49 4.55
C VAL A 713 -5.65 -6.96 4.24
N THR A 714 -6.64 -7.74 3.84
CA THR A 714 -6.44 -9.15 3.44
C THR A 714 -5.54 -9.27 2.20
N ASP A 715 -5.78 -8.44 1.20
CA ASP A 715 -4.97 -8.40 -0.03
C ASP A 715 -3.52 -7.98 0.30
N SER A 716 -3.34 -6.95 1.13
CA SER A 716 -2.04 -6.49 1.66
C SER A 716 -1.28 -7.60 2.40
N HIS A 717 -1.97 -8.40 3.22
CA HIS A 717 -1.34 -9.55 3.87
C HIS A 717 -0.94 -10.65 2.89
N THR A 718 -1.78 -10.91 1.88
CA THR A 718 -1.56 -11.95 0.88
C THR A 718 -0.31 -11.64 0.06
N ILE A 719 -0.22 -10.43 -0.51
CA ILE A 719 0.96 -10.01 -1.28
C ILE A 719 2.24 -10.00 -0.43
N ALA A 720 2.14 -9.56 0.84
CA ALA A 720 3.29 -9.56 1.73
C ALA A 720 3.71 -10.99 2.14
N ASN A 721 2.81 -11.98 2.13
CA ASN A 721 3.14 -13.39 2.37
C ASN A 721 3.89 -13.96 1.16
N GLU A 722 3.38 -13.76 -0.04
CA GLU A 722 4.00 -14.27 -1.28
C GLU A 722 5.38 -13.65 -1.54
N ASN A 723 5.54 -12.36 -1.25
CA ASN A 723 6.83 -11.67 -1.31
C ASN A 723 7.83 -12.29 -0.32
N ARG A 724 7.43 -12.48 0.95
CA ARG A 724 8.26 -13.15 1.97
C ARG A 724 8.68 -14.55 1.54
N ASP A 725 7.74 -15.33 1.00
CA ASP A 725 7.98 -16.71 0.58
C ASP A 725 8.99 -16.74 -0.58
N THR A 726 8.85 -15.82 -1.54
CA THR A 726 9.80 -15.63 -2.64
C THR A 726 11.17 -15.19 -2.15
N LEU A 727 11.25 -14.22 -1.24
CA LEU A 727 12.52 -13.78 -0.63
C LEU A 727 13.23 -14.94 0.07
N THR A 728 12.48 -15.75 0.82
CA THR A 728 13.00 -16.94 1.51
C THR A 728 13.54 -17.95 0.50
N GLU A 729 12.78 -18.21 -0.56
CA GLU A 729 13.18 -19.10 -1.65
C GLU A 729 14.47 -18.63 -2.34
N LEU A 730 14.50 -17.38 -2.81
CA LEU A 730 15.65 -16.76 -3.47
C LEU A 730 16.91 -16.86 -2.60
N ARG A 731 16.78 -16.56 -1.31
CA ARG A 731 17.89 -16.67 -0.35
C ARG A 731 18.36 -18.12 -0.20
N SER A 732 17.43 -19.05 0.01
CA SER A 732 17.74 -20.47 0.19
C SER A 732 18.38 -21.12 -1.03
N SER A 733 18.24 -20.48 -2.20
CA SER A 733 18.86 -20.90 -3.45
C SER A 733 20.39 -20.79 -3.46
N VAL A 734 20.95 -19.96 -2.58
CA VAL A 734 22.40 -19.78 -2.39
C VAL A 734 22.84 -20.64 -1.21
N THR A 735 23.48 -21.76 -1.50
CA THR A 735 23.73 -22.78 -0.48
C THR A 735 25.08 -23.45 -0.62
N LEU A 736 25.61 -23.88 0.52
CA LEU A 736 26.76 -24.78 0.59
C LEU A 736 26.22 -26.21 0.62
N LEU A 737 26.60 -27.04 -0.35
CA LEU A 737 26.10 -28.40 -0.45
C LEU A 737 26.85 -29.31 0.54
N PRO A 738 26.12 -30.10 1.35
CA PRO A 738 26.75 -31.01 2.29
C PRO A 738 27.55 -32.10 1.57
N PRO A 739 28.72 -32.48 2.10
CA PRO A 739 29.44 -33.63 1.60
C PRO A 739 28.64 -34.90 1.92
N GLY A 740 28.37 -35.73 0.91
CA GLY A 740 27.54 -36.93 1.09
C GLY A 740 28.11 -38.01 2.01
N ASN A 741 29.35 -37.86 2.50
CA ASN A 741 30.06 -38.82 3.36
C ASN A 741 31.02 -38.10 4.33
N VAL A 742 31.49 -38.82 5.37
CA VAL A 742 32.59 -38.41 6.25
C VAL A 742 33.91 -38.32 5.45
N TYR A 743 34.66 -37.23 5.58
CA TYR A 743 35.96 -37.09 4.92
C TYR A 743 37.02 -37.91 5.64
N THR A 744 37.61 -38.92 4.97
CA THR A 744 38.80 -39.62 5.50
C THR A 744 40.06 -39.02 4.88
N ARG A 745 40.97 -38.50 5.72
CA ARG A 745 42.26 -37.94 5.28
C ARG A 745 43.32 -39.03 5.19
N PHE A 746 44.03 -39.06 4.05
CA PHE A 746 45.21 -39.90 3.83
C PHE A 746 46.52 -39.22 4.25
N SER A 747 46.57 -37.89 4.20
CA SER A 747 47.71 -37.06 4.63
C SER A 747 47.25 -35.73 5.22
N ASP A 748 48.14 -35.06 5.95
CA ASP A 748 47.90 -33.74 6.54
C ASP A 748 47.67 -32.64 5.47
N SER A 749 47.93 -32.93 4.19
CA SER A 749 47.77 -31.98 3.07
C SER A 749 46.68 -32.39 2.06
N SER A 750 45.80 -33.35 2.39
CA SER A 750 44.72 -33.77 1.48
C SER A 750 43.66 -32.67 1.33
N PRO A 751 43.34 -32.18 0.12
CA PRO A 751 42.33 -31.15 -0.09
C PRO A 751 40.92 -31.72 0.15
N LEU A 752 40.11 -30.98 0.91
CA LEU A 752 38.68 -31.23 1.09
C LEU A 752 37.94 -30.45 0.01
N LEU A 753 36.93 -31.08 -0.60
CA LEU A 753 36.10 -30.44 -1.62
C LEU A 753 34.78 -29.98 -1.01
N ILE A 754 34.27 -28.83 -1.39
CA ILE A 754 32.91 -28.44 -1.07
C ILE A 754 32.29 -27.76 -2.28
N ALA A 755 31.01 -28.00 -2.52
CA ALA A 755 30.31 -27.36 -3.62
C ALA A 755 29.44 -26.22 -3.09
N ALA A 756 29.58 -25.04 -3.68
CA ALA A 756 28.68 -23.93 -3.46
C ALA A 756 27.76 -23.79 -4.67
N LYS A 757 26.46 -23.61 -4.44
CA LYS A 757 25.43 -23.47 -5.48
C LYS A 757 24.80 -22.09 -5.36
N ASN A 758 24.56 -21.46 -6.50
CA ASN A 758 23.81 -20.20 -6.62
C ASN A 758 22.62 -20.43 -7.57
N GLY A 759 21.40 -20.26 -7.05
CA GLY A 759 20.18 -20.32 -7.85
C GLY A 759 19.74 -18.97 -8.43
N LEU A 760 20.36 -17.86 -8.03
CA LEU A 760 20.03 -16.52 -8.51
C LEU A 760 20.48 -16.32 -9.97
N PRO A 761 19.82 -15.41 -10.72
CA PRO A 761 20.18 -15.12 -12.11
C PRO A 761 21.44 -14.27 -12.25
N LEU A 762 22.06 -13.86 -11.14
CA LEU A 762 23.28 -13.06 -11.11
C LEU A 762 24.36 -13.76 -10.28
N PRO A 763 25.65 -13.53 -10.57
CA PRO A 763 26.74 -14.03 -9.75
C PRO A 763 26.65 -13.53 -8.31
N VAL A 764 27.11 -14.36 -7.38
CA VAL A 764 27.11 -14.05 -5.95
C VAL A 764 28.54 -13.98 -5.45
N ASP A 765 28.88 -12.88 -4.76
CA ASP A 765 30.14 -12.75 -4.04
C ASP A 765 29.97 -13.27 -2.61
N ALA A 766 30.73 -14.32 -2.27
CA ALA A 766 30.68 -14.97 -0.98
C ALA A 766 32.08 -15.34 -0.45
N ARG A 767 32.13 -15.56 0.86
CA ARG A 767 33.26 -16.11 1.61
C ARG A 767 32.80 -17.36 2.35
N ILE A 768 33.70 -18.31 2.54
CA ILE A 768 33.43 -19.44 3.45
C ILE A 768 33.89 -19.07 4.85
N ARG A 769 32.99 -19.22 5.82
CA ARG A 769 33.31 -19.12 7.25
C ARG A 769 33.15 -20.49 7.90
N PHE A 770 33.85 -20.70 9.01
CA PHE A 770 33.80 -21.96 9.72
C PHE A 770 33.88 -21.78 11.24
N THR A 771 33.36 -22.77 11.98
CA THR A 771 33.58 -22.96 13.42
C THR A 771 34.04 -24.40 13.69
N GLY A 772 34.94 -24.57 14.65
CA GLY A 772 35.53 -25.87 14.99
C GLY A 772 36.16 -25.89 16.39
N PRO A 773 36.60 -27.06 16.87
CA PRO A 773 37.26 -27.20 18.17
C PRO A 773 38.63 -26.48 18.22
N GLN A 774 39.13 -26.21 19.44
CA GLN A 774 40.37 -25.45 19.62
C GLN A 774 41.55 -26.10 18.87
N GLY A 775 42.28 -25.30 18.10
CA GLY A 775 43.40 -25.74 17.26
C GLY A 775 43.03 -26.17 15.84
N ALA A 776 41.73 -26.22 15.48
CA ALA A 776 41.30 -26.45 14.11
C ALA A 776 41.35 -25.14 13.28
N SER A 777 41.95 -25.19 12.10
CA SER A 777 41.94 -24.08 11.14
C SER A 777 41.73 -24.59 9.70
N LEU A 778 41.01 -23.81 8.89
CA LEU A 778 40.88 -24.05 7.45
C LEU A 778 41.57 -22.94 6.67
N LYS A 779 42.39 -23.33 5.68
CA LYS A 779 42.85 -22.43 4.63
C LYS A 779 41.84 -22.48 3.48
N LEU A 780 41.26 -21.32 3.19
CA LEU A 780 40.23 -21.09 2.19
C LEU A 780 40.68 -19.90 1.32
N ASP A 781 40.20 -19.83 0.08
CA ASP A 781 40.31 -18.60 -0.71
C ASP A 781 39.36 -17.54 -0.13
N ASP A 782 39.86 -16.33 0.08
CA ASP A 782 39.13 -15.24 0.77
C ASP A 782 38.01 -14.60 -0.08
N HIS A 783 37.90 -14.98 -1.36
CA HIS A 783 36.94 -14.44 -2.32
C HIS A 783 36.45 -15.53 -3.26
N VAL A 784 35.14 -15.77 -3.28
CA VAL A 784 34.52 -16.75 -4.16
C VAL A 784 33.34 -16.11 -4.87
N VAL A 785 33.43 -16.02 -6.20
CA VAL A 785 32.30 -15.64 -7.05
C VAL A 785 31.61 -16.91 -7.54
N ILE A 786 30.39 -17.15 -7.09
CA ILE A 786 29.58 -18.30 -7.51
C ILE A 786 28.77 -17.86 -8.75
N PRO A 787 28.94 -18.52 -9.91
CA PRO A 787 28.29 -18.10 -11.15
C PRO A 787 26.77 -18.17 -11.07
N ALA A 788 26.09 -17.31 -11.84
CA ALA A 788 24.63 -17.27 -11.97
C ALA A 788 24.06 -18.65 -12.35
N LYS A 789 22.97 -19.07 -11.70
CA LYS A 789 22.29 -20.37 -11.90
C LYS A 789 23.26 -21.58 -11.95
N GLY A 790 24.38 -21.49 -11.22
CA GLY A 790 25.52 -22.40 -11.33
C GLY A 790 26.01 -22.95 -10.00
N SER A 791 27.09 -23.74 -10.06
CA SER A 791 27.79 -24.23 -8.88
C SER A 791 29.29 -24.26 -9.11
N ILE A 792 30.06 -24.01 -8.07
CA ILE A 792 31.52 -24.10 -8.06
C ILE A 792 31.98 -25.10 -7.01
N THR A 793 33.01 -25.88 -7.33
CA THR A 793 33.69 -26.74 -6.36
C THR A 793 34.91 -26.02 -5.83
N LEU A 794 34.98 -25.87 -4.52
CA LEU A 794 36.02 -25.17 -3.80
C LEU A 794 36.91 -26.19 -3.10
N GLN A 795 38.21 -25.95 -3.14
CA GLN A 795 39.19 -26.78 -2.44
C GLN A 795 39.62 -26.08 -1.16
N MET A 796 39.69 -26.82 -0.05
CA MET A 796 40.13 -26.28 1.24
C MET A 796 41.12 -27.23 1.91
N THR A 797 42.07 -26.69 2.66
CA THR A 797 43.03 -27.49 3.43
C THR A 797 42.80 -27.27 4.92
N ALA A 798 42.46 -28.32 5.64
CA ALA A 798 42.22 -28.27 7.09
C ALA A 798 43.49 -28.64 7.87
N ASN A 799 43.89 -27.81 8.83
CA ASN A 799 44.87 -28.14 9.86
C ASN A 799 44.10 -28.45 11.15
N LEU A 800 44.14 -29.71 11.60
CA LEU A 800 43.29 -30.23 12.68
C LEU A 800 44.16 -30.72 13.84
N PRO A 801 43.67 -30.68 15.10
CA PRO A 801 44.40 -31.19 16.26
C PRO A 801 44.80 -32.66 16.11
N SER A 802 46.01 -33.01 16.57
CA SER A 802 46.63 -34.33 16.40
C SER A 802 45.99 -35.46 17.23
N ASP A 803 45.22 -35.10 18.26
CA ASP A 803 44.80 -36.01 19.33
C ASP A 803 43.42 -36.65 19.09
N ASP A 804 42.65 -36.15 18.11
CA ASP A 804 41.28 -36.61 17.82
C ASP A 804 41.19 -37.45 16.54
N SER A 805 40.50 -38.60 16.63
CA SER A 805 40.24 -39.50 15.49
C SER A 805 39.19 -38.96 14.51
N ARG A 806 38.36 -38.01 14.96
CA ARG A 806 37.31 -37.32 14.21
C ARG A 806 37.22 -35.88 14.69
N THR A 807 37.25 -34.94 13.76
CA THR A 807 36.99 -33.52 14.04
C THR A 807 35.75 -33.08 13.27
N ASP A 808 34.78 -32.52 13.99
CA ASP A 808 33.57 -31.96 13.38
C ASP A 808 33.76 -30.44 13.20
N LEU A 809 33.46 -29.96 12.00
CA LEU A 809 33.57 -28.55 11.58
C LEU A 809 32.21 -28.10 11.04
N LYS A 810 31.80 -26.87 11.33
CA LYS A 810 30.63 -26.23 10.73
C LYS A 810 31.06 -25.20 9.72
N LEU A 811 30.59 -25.27 8.48
CA LEU A 811 30.94 -24.33 7.41
C LEU A 811 29.69 -23.66 6.83
N TRP A 812 29.77 -22.38 6.49
CA TRP A 812 28.70 -21.65 5.82
C TRP A 812 29.24 -20.62 4.82
N LEU A 813 28.42 -20.25 3.86
CA LEU A 813 28.67 -19.08 3.02
C LEU A 813 28.33 -17.82 3.82
N ALA A 814 29.15 -16.78 3.69
CA ALA A 814 28.97 -15.49 4.32
C ALA A 814 29.29 -14.36 3.33
N THR A 815 28.71 -13.19 3.51
CA THR A 815 29.01 -11.99 2.73
C THR A 815 30.47 -11.54 2.98
N PRO A 816 31.02 -10.64 2.15
CA PRO A 816 32.31 -10.02 2.45
C PRO A 816 32.39 -9.35 3.83
N SER A 817 31.27 -8.78 4.31
CA SER A 817 31.13 -8.19 5.66
C SER A 817 31.00 -9.23 6.78
N GLY A 818 30.86 -10.52 6.45
CA GLY A 818 30.82 -11.63 7.42
C GLY A 818 29.42 -12.11 7.80
N ALA A 819 28.35 -11.50 7.29
CA ALA A 819 26.98 -11.94 7.55
C ALA A 819 26.71 -13.29 6.87
N ALA A 820 26.11 -14.24 7.58
CA ALA A 820 25.83 -15.55 7.00
C ALA A 820 24.83 -15.47 5.82
N ILE A 821 25.09 -16.25 4.76
CA ILE A 821 24.25 -16.39 3.56
C ILE A 821 23.52 -17.74 3.58
N SER A 822 24.24 -18.82 3.89
CA SER A 822 23.68 -20.19 3.88
C SER A 822 23.53 -20.76 5.29
N ASN A 823 22.72 -21.81 5.40
CA ASN A 823 22.73 -22.65 6.58
C ASN A 823 24.11 -23.30 6.78
N PRO A 824 24.56 -23.51 8.03
CA PRO A 824 25.79 -24.24 8.31
C PRO A 824 25.68 -25.70 7.87
N VAL A 825 26.76 -26.19 7.27
CA VAL A 825 26.96 -27.58 6.89
C VAL A 825 27.94 -28.20 7.88
N ASP A 826 27.54 -29.34 8.46
CA ASP A 826 28.41 -30.14 9.30
C ASP A 826 29.35 -30.99 8.44
N ILE A 827 30.65 -30.94 8.75
CA ILE A 827 31.70 -31.68 8.08
C ILE A 827 32.49 -32.47 9.12
N SER A 828 32.42 -33.78 9.03
CA SER A 828 33.25 -34.67 9.86
C SER A 828 34.48 -35.08 9.10
N VAL A 829 35.65 -34.81 9.67
CA VAL A 829 36.95 -35.15 9.09
C VAL A 829 37.66 -36.15 10.01
N GLN A 830 37.96 -37.34 9.48
CA GLN A 830 38.65 -38.41 10.20
C GLN A 830 40.09 -38.58 9.70
N THR A 831 41.01 -38.86 10.62
CA THR A 831 42.40 -39.21 10.30
C THR A 831 42.58 -40.73 10.36
N ARG A 832 43.29 -41.31 9.38
CA ARG A 832 43.44 -42.78 9.27
C ARG A 832 44.30 -43.43 10.39
N ARG A 833 44.83 -42.67 11.35
CA ARG A 833 45.75 -43.18 12.40
C ARG A 833 45.11 -44.13 13.41
N GLY A 834 43.78 -44.23 13.46
CA GLY A 834 43.06 -45.06 14.45
C GLY A 834 42.88 -46.55 14.11
N LEU A 835 43.21 -47.02 12.90
CA LEU A 835 42.89 -48.41 12.50
C LEU A 835 43.98 -49.45 12.83
N LEU A 836 45.15 -49.04 13.35
CA LEU A 836 46.31 -49.94 13.47
C LEU A 836 46.96 -50.03 14.87
N SER A 837 46.56 -49.23 15.87
CA SER A 837 47.38 -49.10 17.10
C SER A 837 46.93 -49.92 18.33
N THR A 838 45.78 -50.60 18.32
CA THR A 838 45.34 -51.39 19.51
C THR A 838 45.00 -52.85 19.25
N GLY A 839 45.01 -53.31 17.99
CA GLY A 839 44.79 -54.73 17.65
C GLY A 839 46.05 -55.59 17.69
N GLY A 840 47.21 -55.06 17.26
CA GLY A 840 48.41 -55.87 17.03
C GLY A 840 49.03 -56.51 18.28
N ALA A 841 48.98 -55.83 19.43
CA ALA A 841 49.56 -56.34 20.67
C ALA A 841 48.68 -57.42 21.34
N VAL A 842 47.36 -57.29 21.25
CA VAL A 842 46.42 -58.27 21.82
C VAL A 842 46.35 -59.53 20.96
N SER A 843 46.39 -59.41 19.62
CA SER A 843 46.47 -60.57 18.73
C SER A 843 47.79 -61.32 18.87
N ALA A 844 48.92 -60.63 19.06
CA ALA A 844 50.21 -61.27 19.31
C ALA A 844 50.27 -61.95 20.68
N ALA A 845 49.72 -61.33 21.73
CA ALA A 845 49.64 -61.93 23.06
C ALA A 845 48.71 -63.16 23.08
N ILE A 846 47.57 -63.11 22.39
CA ILE A 846 46.64 -64.24 22.27
C ILE A 846 47.24 -65.38 21.44
N LEU A 847 47.96 -65.08 20.35
CA LEU A 847 48.66 -66.11 19.55
C LEU A 847 49.82 -66.76 20.31
N VAL A 848 50.57 -66.01 21.12
CA VAL A 848 51.61 -66.57 21.99
C VAL A 848 51.01 -67.39 23.12
N LEU A 849 49.88 -66.95 23.72
CA LEU A 849 49.17 -67.71 24.75
C LEU A 849 48.55 -69.00 24.18
N PHE A 850 47.97 -68.94 22.98
CA PHE A 850 47.45 -70.12 22.27
C PHE A 850 48.58 -71.08 21.90
N ALA A 851 49.70 -70.60 21.36
CA ALA A 851 50.86 -71.45 21.05
C ALA A 851 51.43 -72.12 22.31
N PHE A 852 51.48 -71.40 23.44
CA PHE A 852 51.97 -71.93 24.71
C PHE A 852 51.02 -72.96 25.32
N LEU A 853 49.70 -72.74 25.23
CA LEU A 853 48.68 -73.70 25.67
C LEU A 853 48.62 -74.94 24.76
N PHE A 854 48.77 -74.78 23.44
CA PHE A 854 48.81 -75.89 22.47
C PHE A 854 50.04 -76.80 22.68
N LEU A 855 51.22 -76.21 22.97
CA LEU A 855 52.44 -76.95 23.31
C LEU A 855 52.33 -77.71 24.65
N ARG A 856 51.61 -77.15 25.64
CA ARG A 856 51.37 -77.84 26.92
C ARG A 856 50.34 -78.98 26.79
N PHE A 857 49.33 -78.81 25.94
CA PHE A 857 48.32 -79.84 25.68
C PHE A 857 48.89 -81.03 24.91
N PHE A 858 49.77 -80.81 23.93
CA PHE A 858 50.45 -81.88 23.19
C PHE A 858 51.52 -82.64 23.99
N LYS A 859 52.18 -82.00 24.98
CA LYS A 859 53.08 -82.71 25.91
C LYS A 859 52.33 -83.55 26.95
N LYS A 860 51.06 -83.24 27.25
CA LYS A 860 50.24 -83.99 28.21
C LYS A 860 49.42 -85.12 27.57
N LYS A 861 49.02 -84.98 26.30
CA LYS A 861 48.33 -86.03 25.52
C LYS A 861 49.23 -87.11 24.90
N ARG A 862 50.56 -87.01 25.06
CA ARG A 862 51.52 -88.05 24.62
C ARG A 862 51.78 -89.15 25.65
N ARG A 863 51.06 -89.16 26.78
CA ARG A 863 51.20 -90.18 27.83
C ARG A 863 49.98 -91.09 28.03
N GLU A 864 48.87 -90.84 27.34
CA GLU A 864 47.67 -91.68 27.44
C GLU A 864 47.04 -91.76 26.05
N ALA A 865 46.74 -93.00 25.61
CA ALA A 865 46.18 -93.39 24.31
C ALA A 865 47.20 -93.71 23.19
N GLN A 866 48.17 -94.58 23.52
CA GLN A 866 48.65 -95.63 22.61
C GLN A 866 48.13 -96.98 23.15
N GLU A 867 46.85 -97.26 22.94
CA GLU A 867 46.32 -98.62 22.97
C GLU A 867 45.10 -98.70 22.05
N LEU A 868 45.18 -99.61 21.07
CA LEU A 868 44.13 -100.10 20.16
C LEU A 868 43.66 -99.09 19.10
N ALA A 869 44.25 -99.01 17.89
CA ALA A 869 44.50 -100.07 16.89
C ALA A 869 43.21 -100.71 16.35
N GLN A 870 42.72 -100.23 15.20
CA GLN A 870 42.74 -100.99 13.94
C GLN A 870 42.29 -100.12 12.74
N VAL A 871 42.94 -100.41 11.63
CA VAL A 871 43.09 -99.74 10.32
C VAL A 871 41.93 -100.05 9.36
N GLU A 872 41.39 -99.01 8.68
CA GLU A 872 40.98 -98.85 7.23
C GLU A 872 40.16 -99.94 6.46
N PRO A 873 39.60 -99.69 5.24
CA PRO A 873 39.61 -98.46 4.43
C PRO A 873 38.28 -98.05 3.71
N GLU A 874 38.38 -96.89 3.04
CA GLU A 874 37.72 -96.49 1.77
C GLU A 874 36.21 -96.15 1.67
N GLU A 875 36.01 -94.95 1.12
CA GLU A 875 35.00 -94.49 0.15
C GLU A 875 33.48 -94.39 0.45
N ALA A 876 32.99 -93.21 0.03
CA ALA A 876 31.75 -92.93 -0.69
C ALA A 876 30.38 -92.85 0.04
N GLU A 877 29.63 -91.87 -0.46
CA GLU A 877 28.17 -91.71 -0.47
C GLU A 877 27.43 -91.50 0.86
N VAL A 878 26.73 -90.38 1.02
CA VAL A 878 25.38 -90.08 0.47
C VAL A 878 24.29 -90.94 1.11
N THR A 879 23.43 -90.29 1.88
CA THR A 879 21.96 -90.35 1.92
C THR A 879 21.55 -89.66 3.23
N GLY A 880 20.71 -88.63 3.20
CA GLY A 880 19.25 -88.76 3.07
C GLY A 880 18.65 -88.69 4.48
N SER A 881 17.46 -88.19 4.75
CA SER A 881 16.33 -87.81 3.92
C SER A 881 15.26 -87.25 4.87
N SER A 882 14.23 -86.66 4.27
CA SER A 882 12.91 -86.28 4.81
C SER A 882 12.80 -84.81 5.21
N SER A 883 11.91 -84.00 4.64
CA SER A 883 10.68 -84.34 3.90
C SER A 883 10.12 -83.12 3.14
N ALA A 884 9.53 -83.42 1.97
CA ALA A 884 8.36 -82.77 1.33
C ALA A 884 8.50 -81.29 0.87
N HIS A 885 7.96 -80.79 -0.25
CA HIS A 885 6.99 -81.25 -1.24
C HIS A 885 7.08 -80.29 -2.48
N VAL A 886 7.20 -80.87 -3.68
CA VAL A 886 6.73 -80.51 -5.05
C VAL A 886 6.01 -79.14 -5.25
N PRO A 887 6.37 -78.30 -6.26
CA PRO A 887 5.83 -78.46 -7.63
C PRO A 887 6.82 -78.32 -8.81
N GLN A 888 6.45 -79.05 -9.87
CA GLN A 888 7.03 -79.16 -11.20
C GLN A 888 6.17 -78.37 -12.24
N PRO A 889 6.57 -78.31 -13.53
CA PRO A 889 6.42 -77.12 -14.37
C PRO A 889 5.41 -77.28 -15.52
N SER A 890 5.22 -76.21 -16.29
CA SER A 890 4.98 -76.34 -17.74
C SER A 890 5.56 -75.14 -18.50
N ARG A 891 6.11 -75.44 -19.68
CA ARG A 891 6.80 -74.55 -20.62
C ARG A 891 6.00 -74.50 -21.94
N HIS A 892 6.23 -73.41 -22.69
CA HIS A 892 6.20 -73.24 -24.15
C HIS A 892 4.93 -72.78 -24.90
N ARG A 893 5.02 -71.53 -25.43
CA ARG A 893 5.15 -71.12 -26.86
C ARG A 893 3.97 -71.29 -27.84
N GLN A 894 3.47 -70.15 -28.38
CA GLN A 894 3.15 -69.83 -29.81
C GLN A 894 2.44 -68.44 -29.86
N GLN A 895 2.96 -67.42 -30.57
CA GLN A 895 2.74 -66.99 -31.99
C GLN A 895 1.37 -66.35 -32.35
N HIS A 896 1.45 -65.14 -32.95
CA HIS A 896 0.46 -64.36 -33.75
C HIS A 896 -0.78 -63.79 -33.00
N ARG A 897 -1.35 -62.60 -33.25
CA ARG A 897 -1.40 -61.68 -34.42
C ARG A 897 -2.03 -60.31 -34.02
N LEU A 898 -1.55 -59.22 -34.64
CA LEU A 898 -2.23 -58.02 -35.19
C LEU A 898 -3.31 -57.19 -34.45
N SER A 899 -3.19 -55.86 -34.68
CA SER A 899 -4.19 -54.76 -34.81
C SER A 899 -4.09 -53.69 -33.70
N ASP A 900 -3.65 -52.47 -34.03
CA ASP A 900 -4.48 -51.25 -34.31
C ASP A 900 -5.31 -50.86 -33.06
N ASP A 901 -5.38 -49.62 -32.59
CA ASP A 901 -5.30 -48.33 -33.28
C ASP A 901 -5.14 -47.22 -32.21
N SER A 902 -4.59 -46.08 -32.63
CA SER A 902 -4.87 -44.77 -32.01
C SER A 902 -6.37 -44.46 -32.15
N PRO A 903 -7.00 -43.60 -31.33
CA PRO A 903 -6.67 -42.18 -31.17
C PRO A 903 -6.28 -41.77 -29.74
#